data_AF-A0A8S4RH33-F1
#
_entry.id   AF-A0A8S4RH33-F1
#
_cell.length_a   1.000
_cell.length_b   1.000
_cell.length_c   1.000
_cell.angle_alpha   90.00
_cell.angle_beta   90.00
_cell.angle_gamma   90.00
#
_symmetry.space_group_name_H-M   'P 1'
#
loop_
_entity.id
_entity.type
_entity.pdbx_description
1 polymer ?
#
loop_
_entity_poly.entity_id
_entity_poly.type
_entity_poly.pdbx_seq_one_letter_code
_entity_poly.pdbx_strand_id
1 'polypeptide(L)'
;MHPFLMKQQMEYGIFIIEQEGNSDFNRAKLMNVGFAESQKQKNGGWQCFIFHDIDLLPLDSRNLYSCPRQPRHMSASIDKLNFKLPYEDIFGGVSAMTAEQFTKVNGFSNKYWGWGGEDDDMFYRLKKVNYHIARYKMSIARYAMLDHKKSAPNPKRYQLLSQTSKTFQKDGLSTLEYELVQDTSVSVATSGNNHVVLCDVTGWAHLVSRSWEITSFKAYDLTVTLGQQLPHDPYLVTIGEDEAGVTPLIKVWDWSRVDRHGNPKCVRTSRAVPSHMYPTQATALAVHDNKNLLAVGFQDGSVTLYRGDITRQRSGKMKTLPDTGSSPITGLAFKGADKLFVVSRACVMVCWIGSERCVVLDAMGASPACSVLADGHRLTVATTNAIYCYTTDGRGPCYALEGEKLRLNWFRSYLVITTNETSNKASSSATTPKLNHLTILDIQNKFIVFSKSFEEIDAVLTEWGSFYILTKKKEMIFLDEKDLQSKLSMLFKKNLYDVAIRTASSQHYDIEGLMEIYKQYGDHLYSKGDLKGAIDQYVKTIGWLETSYVIRKYLESRHLEPLVQYLEVLHKKGCATEDHTTLLLTCYVKIDQHDQQGKLKEFINSKDKAIDFDVDVAIKVVRQVSVDDALSLAGNHKRHDWYLKMVIEDKKEFKQALSYIANLEYEDADMFMKKYGHKLIQNEPEESTKLLKLLCTDYKPRDRLLVDENSLSGGFTEPDRSYPDDFIHMFLSNSERLIDFLEHMISVDSKCTILVYNALIEHYIHVWAKSPESDKKTYEQKILTILKDPDANFDRDQILIICQMLGFQAGILHLYEDIKLWRAQVALHLRSGDAERALSVCRKRGAACPRLWLDVLWAPPPPSCLPELLHVAATEKLLSPIQVIDCLASTSNYTLGDVRKYLMDVLKSEDDVITRERDLAAKYKSEIEKMKAQIKVIQYEPVTFQSSRCAACNKLLELPSVHFLCQHSYHQDCFQMYSESEHECPSCVTSAGRNRASMPPPPAAEQLHSRLHADLDP
;
A
#
# COMPACT_ATOMS: atom_id res chain seq x y z
N MET A 1 32.89 -11.94 -27.55
CA MET A 1 32.31 -11.52 -28.84
C MET A 1 30.79 -11.35 -28.80
N HIS A 2 30.01 -12.36 -28.38
CA HIS A 2 28.53 -12.31 -28.42
C HIS A 2 27.89 -11.06 -27.76
N PRO A 3 28.27 -10.64 -26.53
CA PRO A 3 27.72 -9.41 -25.92
C PRO A 3 28.04 -8.12 -26.69
N PHE A 4 29.16 -8.10 -27.42
CA PHE A 4 29.55 -6.96 -28.25
C PHE A 4 28.64 -6.83 -29.48
N LEU A 5 28.32 -7.95 -30.14
CA LEU A 5 27.44 -7.96 -31.32
C LEU A 5 25.98 -7.70 -30.96
N MET A 6 25.49 -8.22 -29.81
CA MET A 6 24.14 -7.92 -29.33
C MET A 6 23.88 -6.42 -29.16
N LYS A 7 24.87 -5.66 -28.68
CA LYS A 7 24.76 -4.20 -28.51
C LYS A 7 24.57 -3.45 -29.84
N GLN A 8 24.92 -4.07 -30.97
CA GLN A 8 24.75 -3.46 -32.30
C GLN A 8 23.35 -3.71 -32.88
N GLN A 9 22.51 -4.53 -32.22
CA GLN A 9 21.12 -4.81 -32.63
C GLN A 9 20.99 -5.30 -34.10
N MET A 10 22.00 -6.03 -34.59
CA MET A 10 21.97 -6.66 -35.91
C MET A 10 21.68 -8.15 -35.79
N GLU A 11 21.11 -8.73 -36.85
CA GLU A 11 21.04 -10.18 -36.99
C GLU A 11 22.42 -10.70 -37.41
N TYR A 12 22.96 -11.68 -36.67
CA TYR A 12 24.27 -12.25 -36.96
C TYR A 12 24.32 -13.75 -36.63
N GLY A 13 25.21 -14.46 -37.32
CA GLY A 13 25.59 -15.84 -37.02
C GLY A 13 27.10 -15.91 -36.77
N ILE A 14 27.52 -16.75 -35.81
CA ILE A 14 28.94 -17.03 -35.56
C ILE A 14 29.22 -18.45 -36.02
N PHE A 15 30.10 -18.58 -37.00
CA PHE A 15 30.50 -19.85 -37.59
C PHE A 15 31.95 -20.13 -37.23
N ILE A 16 32.18 -21.18 -36.46
CA ILE A 16 33.52 -21.66 -36.13
C ILE A 16 33.76 -22.89 -37.00
N ILE A 17 34.75 -22.83 -37.87
CA ILE A 17 35.09 -23.90 -38.81
C ILE A 17 36.45 -24.46 -38.38
N GLU A 18 36.45 -25.73 -38.00
CA GLU A 18 37.64 -26.44 -37.54
C GLU A 18 38.11 -27.45 -38.59
N GLN A 19 39.43 -27.57 -38.77
CA GLN A 19 40.05 -28.55 -39.65
C GLN A 19 40.35 -29.81 -38.85
N GLU A 20 39.88 -30.97 -39.32
CA GLU A 20 40.24 -32.26 -38.72
C GLU A 20 41.59 -32.77 -39.23
N GLY A 21 42.36 -33.41 -38.34
CA GLY A 21 43.63 -34.07 -38.63
C GLY A 21 44.87 -33.28 -38.22
N ASN A 22 46.05 -33.86 -38.48
CA ASN A 22 47.36 -33.31 -38.09
C ASN A 22 48.12 -32.65 -39.26
N SER A 23 47.43 -32.35 -40.37
CA SER A 23 48.03 -31.67 -41.51
C SER A 23 48.26 -30.18 -41.22
N ASP A 24 49.06 -29.52 -42.05
CA ASP A 24 49.25 -28.07 -41.94
C ASP A 24 47.89 -27.35 -42.00
N PHE A 25 47.75 -26.30 -41.19
CA PHE A 25 46.51 -25.52 -41.11
C PHE A 25 46.31 -24.68 -42.39
N ASN A 26 45.11 -24.68 -42.96
CA ASN A 26 44.75 -23.86 -44.13
C ASN A 26 43.59 -22.93 -43.82
N ARG A 27 43.91 -21.77 -43.21
CA ARG A 27 42.95 -20.75 -42.82
C ARG A 27 42.08 -20.25 -43.98
N ALA A 28 42.71 -19.99 -45.12
CA ALA A 28 42.06 -19.46 -46.32
C ALA A 28 40.95 -20.40 -46.84
N LYS A 29 41.24 -21.70 -46.89
CA LYS A 29 40.26 -22.72 -47.29
C LYS A 29 39.11 -22.83 -46.29
N LEU A 30 39.40 -22.75 -44.98
CA LEU A 30 38.34 -22.80 -43.95
C LEU A 30 37.38 -21.62 -44.03
N MET A 31 37.87 -20.41 -44.38
CA MET A 31 37.00 -19.25 -44.61
C MET A 31 36.05 -19.47 -45.81
N ASN A 32 36.53 -20.13 -46.87
CA ASN A 32 35.69 -20.52 -48.00
C ASN A 32 34.64 -21.56 -47.59
N VAL A 33 35.02 -22.57 -46.79
CA VAL A 33 34.07 -23.57 -46.24
C VAL A 33 33.01 -22.89 -45.38
N GLY A 34 33.41 -21.98 -44.49
CA GLY A 34 32.48 -21.23 -43.65
C GLY A 34 31.48 -20.41 -44.45
N PHE A 35 31.93 -19.77 -45.53
CA PHE A 35 31.03 -19.09 -46.48
C PHE A 35 30.06 -20.08 -47.14
N ALA A 36 30.54 -21.21 -47.65
CA ALA A 36 29.68 -22.20 -48.32
C ALA A 36 28.64 -22.83 -47.39
N GLU A 37 29.02 -23.19 -46.16
CA GLU A 37 28.12 -23.80 -45.18
C GLU A 37 27.10 -22.82 -44.59
N SER A 38 27.55 -21.62 -44.23
CA SER A 38 26.63 -20.59 -43.70
C SER A 38 25.54 -20.21 -44.69
N GLN A 39 25.83 -20.20 -46.00
CA GLN A 39 24.84 -19.95 -47.05
C GLN A 39 23.74 -21.01 -47.12
N LYS A 40 23.99 -22.25 -46.67
CA LYS A 40 22.99 -23.32 -46.66
C LYS A 40 21.99 -23.20 -45.50
N GLN A 41 22.33 -22.49 -44.43
CA GLN A 41 21.51 -22.47 -43.20
C GLN A 41 20.25 -21.60 -43.31
N LYS A 42 20.26 -20.55 -44.13
CA LYS A 42 19.18 -19.55 -44.17
C LYS A 42 18.58 -19.42 -45.57
N ASN A 43 17.25 -19.40 -45.65
CA ASN A 43 16.54 -19.08 -46.89
C ASN A 43 16.89 -17.65 -47.33
N GLY A 44 17.56 -17.51 -48.48
CA GLY A 44 18.06 -16.23 -48.99
C GLY A 44 19.50 -15.88 -48.60
N GLY A 45 20.17 -16.73 -47.81
CA GLY A 45 21.59 -16.63 -47.50
C GLY A 45 21.98 -15.48 -46.56
N TRP A 46 23.23 -15.48 -46.10
CA TRP A 46 23.82 -14.32 -45.40
C TRP A 46 24.36 -13.33 -46.42
N GLN A 47 24.10 -12.04 -46.22
CA GLN A 47 24.48 -10.98 -47.16
C GLN A 47 25.83 -10.32 -46.82
N CYS A 48 26.24 -10.40 -45.56
CA CYS A 48 27.46 -9.77 -45.05
C CYS A 48 28.30 -10.80 -44.30
N PHE A 49 29.59 -10.86 -44.63
CA PHE A 49 30.56 -11.77 -44.07
C PHE A 49 31.67 -10.99 -43.39
N ILE A 50 31.91 -11.32 -42.12
CA ILE A 50 33.05 -10.83 -41.36
C ILE A 50 33.99 -12.01 -41.14
N PHE A 51 35.06 -12.07 -41.92
CA PHE A 51 36.13 -13.05 -41.75
C PHE A 51 37.02 -12.59 -40.59
N HIS A 52 37.15 -13.43 -39.58
CA HIS A 52 37.60 -12.99 -38.26
C HIS A 52 38.58 -14.01 -37.66
N ASP A 53 39.73 -13.53 -37.19
CA ASP A 53 40.68 -14.34 -36.43
C ASP A 53 40.20 -14.52 -34.99
N ILE A 54 40.14 -15.77 -34.54
CA ILE A 54 39.56 -16.14 -33.24
C ILE A 54 40.26 -15.47 -32.04
N ASP A 55 41.50 -15.01 -32.22
CA ASP A 55 42.30 -14.34 -31.20
C ASP A 55 42.15 -12.80 -31.20
N LEU A 56 41.34 -12.19 -32.09
CA LEU A 56 41.16 -10.74 -32.18
C LEU A 56 39.85 -10.24 -31.57
N LEU A 57 39.94 -9.46 -30.49
CA LEU A 57 38.76 -8.89 -29.83
C LEU A 57 38.65 -7.37 -30.08
N PRO A 58 37.52 -6.86 -30.59
CA PRO A 58 37.32 -5.43 -30.79
C PRO A 58 37.22 -4.71 -29.44
N LEU A 59 37.91 -3.57 -29.32
CA LEU A 59 37.96 -2.76 -28.09
C LEU A 59 36.96 -1.58 -28.11
N ASP A 60 36.50 -1.15 -29.28
CA ASP A 60 35.63 0.01 -29.45
C ASP A 60 34.28 -0.40 -30.07
N SER A 61 33.18 -0.07 -29.39
CA SER A 61 31.81 -0.39 -29.82
C SER A 61 31.38 0.34 -31.09
N ARG A 62 32.06 1.42 -31.49
CA ARG A 62 31.80 2.15 -32.74
C ARG A 62 32.30 1.41 -33.97
N ASN A 63 33.08 0.34 -33.80
CA ASN A 63 33.46 -0.53 -34.90
C ASN A 63 32.30 -1.47 -35.26
N LEU A 64 31.46 -1.03 -36.19
CA LEU A 64 30.26 -1.74 -36.59
C LEU A 64 30.60 -2.97 -37.45
N TYR A 65 30.08 -4.13 -37.06
CA TYR A 65 30.23 -5.43 -37.75
C TYR A 65 29.21 -5.54 -38.90
N SER A 66 29.26 -4.56 -39.80
CA SER A 66 28.43 -4.47 -40.99
C SER A 66 29.28 -4.26 -42.23
N CYS A 67 28.78 -4.71 -43.38
CA CYS A 67 29.50 -4.63 -44.64
C CYS A 67 29.15 -3.33 -45.38
N PRO A 68 30.12 -2.45 -45.66
CA PRO A 68 29.87 -1.27 -46.49
C PRO A 68 29.96 -1.62 -47.98
N ARG A 69 29.70 -0.61 -48.85
CA ARG A 69 29.78 -0.76 -50.31
C ARG A 69 31.15 -1.20 -50.83
N GLN A 70 32.21 -0.93 -50.08
CA GLN A 70 33.58 -1.34 -50.37
C GLN A 70 34.02 -2.38 -49.33
N PRO A 71 34.88 -3.35 -49.66
CA PRO A 71 35.47 -4.26 -48.67
C PRO A 71 36.15 -3.47 -47.54
N ARG A 72 35.94 -3.85 -46.29
CA ARG A 72 36.47 -3.11 -45.13
C ARG A 72 37.47 -3.94 -44.35
N HIS A 73 38.67 -3.41 -44.15
CA HIS A 73 39.62 -3.93 -43.17
C HIS A 73 39.27 -3.36 -41.80
N MET A 74 38.83 -4.22 -40.88
CA MET A 74 38.32 -3.80 -39.57
C MET A 74 39.43 -3.70 -38.53
N SER A 75 40.40 -4.62 -38.54
CA SER A 75 41.49 -4.69 -37.55
C SER A 75 42.73 -3.88 -37.94
N ALA A 76 42.53 -2.62 -38.35
CA ALA A 76 43.64 -1.75 -38.76
C ALA A 76 44.58 -1.35 -37.61
N SER A 77 44.13 -1.43 -36.36
CA SER A 77 44.87 -0.97 -35.17
C SER A 77 44.87 -2.05 -34.06
N ILE A 78 45.92 -2.87 -34.00
CA ILE A 78 46.05 -3.99 -33.03
C ILE A 78 47.04 -3.62 -31.91
N ASP A 79 46.76 -4.02 -30.68
CA ASP A 79 47.58 -3.75 -29.48
C ASP A 79 49.02 -4.26 -29.57
N LYS A 80 49.25 -5.51 -29.98
CA LYS A 80 50.59 -6.10 -30.18
C LYS A 80 51.41 -5.41 -31.26
N LEU A 81 50.76 -4.61 -32.10
CA LEU A 81 51.37 -3.78 -33.15
C LEU A 81 51.40 -2.30 -32.74
N ASN A 82 51.32 -2.01 -31.43
CA ASN A 82 51.29 -0.67 -30.86
C ASN A 82 50.19 0.23 -31.45
N PHE A 83 49.03 -0.36 -31.79
CA PHE A 83 47.90 0.32 -32.42
C PHE A 83 48.27 1.05 -33.73
N LYS A 84 49.22 0.49 -34.48
CA LYS A 84 49.65 0.99 -35.80
C LYS A 84 49.37 -0.03 -36.90
N LEU A 85 49.09 0.49 -38.10
CA LEU A 85 48.92 -0.33 -39.29
C LEU A 85 50.30 -0.83 -39.76
N PRO A 86 50.51 -2.16 -39.92
CA PRO A 86 51.81 -2.69 -40.32
C PRO A 86 52.29 -2.24 -41.71
N TYR A 87 51.40 -2.27 -42.70
CA TYR A 87 51.64 -1.84 -44.08
C TYR A 87 50.30 -1.58 -44.79
N GLU A 88 50.30 -0.83 -45.89
CA GLU A 88 49.06 -0.36 -46.54
C GLU A 88 48.25 -1.45 -47.23
N ASP A 89 48.89 -2.52 -47.69
CA ASP A 89 48.25 -3.59 -48.48
C ASP A 89 47.57 -4.68 -47.61
N ILE A 90 47.69 -4.59 -46.29
CA ILE A 90 47.15 -5.62 -45.38
C ILE A 90 45.60 -5.65 -45.39
N PHE A 91 45.06 -6.84 -45.59
CA PHE A 91 43.62 -7.15 -45.50
C PHE A 91 43.36 -8.39 -44.60
N GLY A 92 44.15 -8.52 -43.55
CA GLY A 92 44.13 -9.65 -42.61
C GLY A 92 43.53 -9.34 -41.25
N GLY A 93 43.53 -10.31 -40.36
CA GLY A 93 42.93 -10.19 -39.03
C GLY A 93 41.41 -10.28 -39.07
N VAL A 94 40.75 -9.13 -39.23
CA VAL A 94 39.29 -9.00 -39.33
C VAL A 94 38.92 -8.17 -40.55
N SER A 95 38.17 -8.77 -41.45
CA SER A 95 37.80 -8.19 -42.75
C SER A 95 36.33 -8.41 -43.07
N ALA A 96 35.66 -7.38 -43.55
CA ALA A 96 34.24 -7.39 -43.89
C ALA A 96 34.01 -7.30 -45.40
N MET A 97 33.18 -8.20 -45.93
CA MET A 97 32.82 -8.28 -47.34
C MET A 97 31.37 -8.70 -47.54
N THR A 98 30.69 -8.14 -48.53
CA THR A 98 29.36 -8.64 -48.93
C THR A 98 29.48 -9.99 -49.63
N ALA A 99 28.39 -10.77 -49.64
CA ALA A 99 28.31 -12.03 -50.38
C ALA A 99 28.71 -11.84 -51.86
N GLU A 100 28.17 -10.78 -52.48
CA GLU A 100 28.49 -10.41 -53.86
C GLU A 100 29.98 -10.11 -54.07
N GLN A 101 30.58 -9.29 -53.20
CA GLN A 101 32.01 -8.96 -53.27
C GLN A 101 32.86 -10.22 -53.17
N PHE A 102 32.53 -11.12 -52.24
CA PHE A 102 33.27 -12.34 -51.97
C PHE A 102 33.16 -13.35 -53.12
N THR A 103 31.96 -13.56 -53.67
CA THR A 103 31.75 -14.40 -54.85
C THR A 103 32.46 -13.83 -56.08
N LYS A 104 32.46 -12.50 -56.27
CA LYS A 104 33.11 -11.85 -57.42
C LYS A 104 34.63 -12.02 -57.45
N VAL A 105 35.27 -12.14 -56.29
CA VAL A 105 36.72 -12.44 -56.18
C VAL A 105 37.03 -13.94 -56.12
N ASN A 106 36.02 -14.80 -56.27
CA ASN A 106 36.12 -16.25 -56.12
C ASN A 106 36.65 -16.70 -54.74
N GLY A 107 36.34 -15.96 -53.68
CA GLY A 107 36.82 -16.23 -52.31
C GLY A 107 38.34 -16.22 -52.13
N PHE A 108 38.82 -16.80 -51.02
CA PHE A 108 40.24 -16.93 -50.71
C PHE A 108 40.90 -18.05 -51.54
N SER A 109 42.23 -18.05 -51.67
CA SER A 109 42.95 -19.15 -52.32
C SER A 109 42.95 -20.41 -51.46
N ASN A 110 42.72 -21.59 -52.06
CA ASN A 110 42.75 -22.85 -51.33
C ASN A 110 44.19 -23.40 -51.14
N LYS A 111 45.22 -22.70 -51.63
CA LYS A 111 46.60 -23.21 -51.72
C LYS A 111 47.54 -22.78 -50.59
N TYR A 112 47.10 -21.88 -49.71
CA TYR A 112 47.92 -21.39 -48.59
C TYR A 112 47.85 -22.37 -47.41
N TRP A 113 48.71 -23.39 -47.45
CA TRP A 113 48.98 -24.29 -46.33
C TRP A 113 50.06 -23.71 -45.43
N GLY A 114 49.85 -23.70 -44.11
CA GLY A 114 50.74 -23.06 -43.14
C GLY A 114 50.49 -21.56 -42.98
N TRP A 115 51.38 -20.85 -42.27
CA TRP A 115 51.12 -19.45 -41.88
C TRP A 115 51.57 -18.41 -42.93
N GLY A 116 50.65 -17.53 -43.32
CA GLY A 116 50.91 -16.25 -43.97
C GLY A 116 50.84 -16.23 -45.51
N GLY A 117 50.45 -15.06 -46.03
CA GLY A 117 50.36 -14.72 -47.45
C GLY A 117 48.92 -14.71 -48.01
N GLU A 118 47.97 -15.33 -47.31
CA GLU A 118 46.59 -15.43 -47.74
C GLU A 118 45.80 -14.12 -47.64
N ASP A 119 46.12 -13.29 -46.64
CA ASP A 119 45.47 -12.00 -46.45
C ASP A 119 45.88 -11.00 -47.54
N ASP A 120 47.17 -11.03 -47.91
CA ASP A 120 47.71 -10.21 -49.01
C ASP A 120 47.18 -10.69 -50.37
N ASP A 121 47.00 -12.02 -50.55
CA ASP A 121 46.37 -12.61 -51.73
C ASP A 121 44.97 -12.03 -51.95
N MET A 122 44.16 -11.97 -50.88
CA MET A 122 42.82 -11.39 -50.92
C MET A 122 42.86 -9.90 -51.31
N PHE A 123 43.82 -9.12 -50.80
CA PHE A 123 43.99 -7.73 -51.22
C PHE A 123 44.22 -7.60 -52.73
N TYR A 124 45.12 -8.40 -53.30
CA TYR A 124 45.38 -8.37 -54.74
C TYR A 124 44.16 -8.79 -55.56
N ARG A 125 43.36 -9.76 -55.08
CA ARG A 125 42.09 -10.15 -55.71
C ARG A 125 41.09 -9.00 -55.74
N LEU A 126 40.91 -8.31 -54.62
CA LEU A 126 40.00 -7.16 -54.51
C LEU A 126 40.43 -6.02 -55.45
N LYS A 127 41.73 -5.70 -55.46
CA LYS A 127 42.31 -4.68 -56.34
C LYS A 127 42.12 -5.04 -57.82
N LYS A 128 42.26 -6.31 -58.19
CA LYS A 128 42.06 -6.80 -59.56
C LYS A 128 40.62 -6.64 -60.06
N VAL A 129 39.65 -6.65 -59.13
CA VAL A 129 38.21 -6.48 -59.40
C VAL A 129 37.74 -5.03 -59.18
N ASN A 130 38.68 -4.08 -59.02
CA ASN A 130 38.46 -2.64 -58.83
C ASN A 130 37.74 -2.25 -57.52
N TYR A 131 37.91 -3.05 -56.46
CA TYR A 131 37.50 -2.64 -55.12
C TYR A 131 38.66 -1.96 -54.37
N HIS A 132 38.31 -1.01 -53.50
CA HIS A 132 39.26 -0.30 -52.64
C HIS A 132 38.99 -0.66 -51.19
N ILE A 133 40.04 -0.84 -50.38
CA ILE A 133 39.85 -1.16 -48.95
C ILE A 133 39.39 0.08 -48.19
N ALA A 134 38.22 0.00 -47.57
CA ALA A 134 37.79 0.97 -46.57
C ALA A 134 38.38 0.63 -45.18
N ARG A 135 38.80 1.64 -44.42
CA ARG A 135 39.27 1.50 -43.04
C ARG A 135 38.60 2.53 -42.15
N TYR A 136 38.27 2.14 -40.92
CA TYR A 136 37.87 3.10 -39.89
C TYR A 136 39.07 3.93 -39.45
N LYS A 137 38.81 5.06 -38.77
CA LYS A 137 39.85 5.81 -38.07
C LYS A 137 40.57 4.89 -37.09
N MET A 138 41.89 5.02 -36.95
CA MET A 138 42.71 4.17 -36.07
C MET A 138 42.25 4.18 -34.61
N SER A 139 41.60 5.26 -34.16
CA SER A 139 40.99 5.35 -32.83
C SER A 139 39.78 4.42 -32.63
N ILE A 140 39.09 4.05 -33.72
CA ILE A 140 37.89 3.21 -33.72
C ILE A 140 38.23 1.75 -34.09
N ALA A 141 39.18 1.54 -35.00
CA ALA A 141 39.59 0.23 -35.51
C ALA A 141 40.46 -0.58 -34.52
N ARG A 142 40.26 -0.41 -33.21
CA ARG A 142 41.11 -0.96 -32.15
C ARG A 142 40.74 -2.39 -31.79
N TYR A 143 41.75 -3.27 -31.78
CA TYR A 143 41.63 -4.67 -31.39
C TYR A 143 42.72 -5.08 -30.40
N ALA A 144 42.37 -6.02 -29.52
CA ALA A 144 43.32 -6.76 -28.68
C ALA A 144 43.55 -8.15 -29.27
N MET A 145 44.82 -8.57 -29.34
CA MET A 145 45.22 -9.89 -29.83
C MET A 145 45.60 -10.81 -28.67
N LEU A 146 44.87 -11.92 -28.51
CA LEU A 146 45.14 -12.92 -27.49
C LEU A 146 46.50 -13.61 -27.72
N ASP A 147 47.09 -14.16 -26.66
CA ASP A 147 48.35 -14.88 -26.75
C ASP A 147 48.19 -16.29 -27.31
N HIS A 148 49.00 -16.62 -28.33
CA HIS A 148 49.00 -17.93 -28.97
C HIS A 148 50.41 -18.27 -29.51
N LYS A 149 50.66 -19.56 -29.74
CA LYS A 149 51.92 -20.05 -30.32
C LYS A 149 51.92 -19.80 -31.84
N LYS A 150 52.93 -19.09 -32.35
CA LYS A 150 53.05 -18.81 -33.80
C LYS A 150 53.42 -20.08 -34.58
N SER A 151 52.71 -20.31 -35.68
CA SER A 151 53.00 -21.38 -36.63
C SER A 151 54.15 -21.03 -37.59
N ALA A 152 54.76 -22.05 -38.20
CA ALA A 152 55.83 -21.85 -39.17
C ALA A 152 55.31 -21.17 -40.45
N PRO A 153 56.05 -20.18 -40.99
CA PRO A 153 55.65 -19.48 -42.20
C PRO A 153 55.71 -20.40 -43.43
N ASN A 154 54.74 -20.27 -44.34
CA ASN A 154 54.76 -21.00 -45.60
C ASN A 154 55.95 -20.53 -46.47
N PRO A 155 56.90 -21.41 -46.84
CA PRO A 155 58.07 -21.04 -47.64
C PRO A 155 57.73 -20.60 -49.06
N LYS A 156 56.58 -21.04 -49.61
CA LYS A 156 56.13 -20.73 -50.98
C LYS A 156 55.23 -19.48 -51.07
N ARG A 157 54.97 -18.78 -49.96
CA ARG A 157 54.00 -17.67 -49.90
C ARG A 157 54.22 -16.58 -50.95
N TYR A 158 55.46 -16.13 -51.16
CA TYR A 158 55.77 -15.08 -52.14
C TYR A 158 55.61 -15.57 -53.58
N GLN A 159 55.92 -16.85 -53.84
CA GLN A 159 55.70 -17.45 -55.15
C GLN A 159 54.21 -17.51 -55.48
N LEU A 160 53.38 -17.94 -54.53
CA LEU A 160 51.92 -17.96 -54.67
C LEU A 160 51.35 -16.55 -54.89
N LEU A 161 51.77 -15.58 -54.07
CA LEU A 161 51.31 -14.19 -54.12
C LEU A 161 51.62 -13.52 -55.48
N SER A 162 52.77 -13.82 -56.08
CA SER A 162 53.13 -13.32 -57.41
C SER A 162 52.21 -13.81 -58.53
N GLN A 163 51.53 -14.95 -58.31
CA GLN A 163 50.68 -15.60 -59.31
C GLN A 163 49.19 -15.25 -59.15
N THR A 164 48.77 -14.68 -58.02
CA THR A 164 47.38 -14.37 -57.66
C THR A 164 46.61 -13.69 -58.78
N SER A 165 47.20 -12.66 -59.40
CA SER A 165 46.56 -11.88 -60.48
C SER A 165 46.19 -12.71 -61.71
N LYS A 166 46.85 -13.87 -61.93
CA LYS A 166 46.59 -14.79 -63.04
C LYS A 166 45.70 -15.96 -62.64
N THR A 167 45.75 -16.39 -61.37
CA THR A 167 45.15 -17.66 -60.93
C THR A 167 43.85 -17.51 -60.15
N PHE A 168 43.50 -16.32 -59.64
CA PHE A 168 42.37 -16.18 -58.69
C PHE A 168 41.01 -16.68 -59.22
N GLN A 169 40.74 -16.58 -60.52
CA GLN A 169 39.52 -17.13 -61.12
C GLN A 169 39.49 -18.66 -61.19
N LYS A 170 40.65 -19.33 -61.07
CA LYS A 170 40.81 -20.79 -61.15
C LYS A 170 41.15 -21.42 -59.80
N ASP A 171 41.19 -20.63 -58.73
CA ASP A 171 41.58 -21.07 -57.39
C ASP A 171 40.81 -20.27 -56.33
N GLY A 172 39.88 -20.95 -55.66
CA GLY A 172 39.10 -20.42 -54.56
C GLY A 172 37.76 -21.16 -54.41
N LEU A 173 36.64 -20.44 -54.34
CA LEU A 173 35.30 -21.02 -54.16
C LEU A 173 34.95 -22.04 -55.26
N SER A 174 35.32 -21.76 -56.51
CA SER A 174 35.07 -22.65 -57.65
C SER A 174 35.79 -24.00 -57.58
N THR A 175 36.82 -24.12 -56.74
CA THR A 175 37.67 -25.31 -56.57
C THR A 175 37.66 -25.80 -55.12
N LEU A 176 36.62 -25.47 -54.37
CA LEU A 176 36.50 -25.82 -52.96
C LEU A 176 36.04 -27.28 -52.81
N GLU A 177 36.90 -28.12 -52.21
CA GLU A 177 36.62 -29.51 -51.91
C GLU A 177 36.80 -29.80 -50.41
N TYR A 178 35.79 -30.38 -49.77
CA TYR A 178 35.80 -30.76 -48.36
C TYR A 178 34.72 -31.83 -48.09
N GLU A 179 34.88 -32.56 -47.00
CA GLU A 179 33.90 -33.49 -46.45
C GLU A 179 33.50 -33.00 -45.05
N LEU A 180 32.20 -33.00 -44.76
CA LEU A 180 31.70 -32.68 -43.42
C LEU A 180 31.73 -33.96 -42.59
N VAL A 181 32.67 -34.06 -41.66
CA VAL A 181 32.92 -35.31 -40.92
C VAL A 181 31.94 -35.53 -39.77
N GLN A 182 31.50 -34.46 -39.10
CA GLN A 182 30.62 -34.56 -37.93
C GLN A 182 29.49 -33.53 -38.00
N ASP A 183 28.25 -34.02 -37.93
CA ASP A 183 27.06 -33.21 -37.69
C ASP A 183 26.40 -33.71 -36.39
N THR A 184 26.40 -32.89 -35.34
CA THR A 184 25.85 -33.25 -34.03
C THR A 184 24.40 -32.82 -33.89
N SER A 185 23.56 -33.76 -33.44
CA SER A 185 22.19 -33.49 -32.99
C SER A 185 22.08 -33.64 -31.47
N VAL A 186 21.18 -32.88 -30.86
CA VAL A 186 20.88 -33.00 -29.44
C VAL A 186 20.09 -34.29 -29.21
N SER A 187 20.53 -35.11 -28.25
CA SER A 187 19.84 -36.35 -27.85
C SER A 187 18.97 -36.12 -26.61
N VAL A 188 19.46 -35.31 -25.68
CA VAL A 188 18.79 -35.02 -24.41
C VAL A 188 18.89 -33.53 -24.12
N ALA A 189 17.78 -32.96 -23.66
CA ALA A 189 17.74 -31.59 -23.19
C ALA A 189 17.05 -31.54 -21.82
N THR A 190 17.70 -30.93 -20.85
CA THR A 190 17.16 -30.75 -19.49
C THR A 190 17.61 -29.40 -18.93
N SER A 191 16.95 -28.88 -17.91
CA SER A 191 17.31 -27.62 -17.27
C SER A 191 17.12 -27.69 -15.77
N GLY A 192 17.90 -26.89 -15.05
CA GLY A 192 17.81 -26.73 -13.61
C GLY A 192 19.06 -26.08 -13.02
N ASN A 193 18.94 -25.57 -11.81
CA ASN A 193 20.00 -24.87 -11.08
C ASN A 193 20.71 -23.80 -11.92
N ASN A 194 19.94 -22.95 -12.60
CA ASN A 194 20.40 -21.86 -13.48
C ASN A 194 21.18 -22.30 -14.74
N HIS A 195 21.12 -23.57 -15.12
CA HIS A 195 21.78 -24.08 -16.32
C HIS A 195 20.78 -24.77 -17.25
N VAL A 196 21.02 -24.60 -18.55
CA VAL A 196 20.46 -25.44 -19.60
C VAL A 196 21.49 -26.50 -19.95
N VAL A 197 21.08 -27.76 -19.97
CA VAL A 197 21.96 -28.89 -20.29
C VAL A 197 21.51 -29.52 -21.59
N LEU A 198 22.40 -29.55 -22.57
CA LEU A 198 22.21 -30.21 -23.85
C LEU A 198 23.22 -31.34 -23.96
N CYS A 199 22.75 -32.57 -24.16
CA CYS A 199 23.61 -33.69 -24.47
C CYS A 199 23.46 -34.06 -25.95
N ASP A 200 24.55 -34.49 -26.57
CA ASP A 200 24.55 -34.87 -27.97
C ASP A 200 24.58 -36.39 -28.18
N VAL A 201 24.35 -36.78 -29.43
CA VAL A 201 24.42 -38.17 -29.90
C VAL A 201 25.84 -38.75 -29.88
N THR A 202 26.88 -37.97 -29.58
CA THR A 202 28.28 -38.41 -29.51
C THR A 202 28.81 -38.52 -28.08
N GLY A 203 27.91 -38.41 -27.10
CA GLY A 203 28.21 -38.63 -25.68
C GLY A 203 28.71 -37.38 -24.94
N TRP A 204 28.71 -36.20 -25.57
CA TRP A 204 29.04 -34.95 -24.90
C TRP A 204 27.84 -34.37 -24.16
N ALA A 205 28.13 -33.71 -23.03
CA ALA A 205 27.18 -32.90 -22.28
C ALA A 205 27.68 -31.45 -22.24
N HIS A 206 26.80 -30.52 -22.58
CA HIS A 206 27.04 -29.09 -22.65
C HIS A 206 26.19 -28.37 -21.61
N LEU A 207 26.85 -27.77 -20.61
CA LEU A 207 26.22 -26.94 -19.59
C LEU A 207 26.25 -25.49 -20.06
N VAL A 208 25.09 -24.89 -20.26
CA VAL A 208 24.92 -23.50 -20.71
C VAL A 208 24.41 -22.66 -19.55
N SER A 209 25.20 -21.66 -19.14
CA SER A 209 24.82 -20.72 -18.09
C SER A 209 23.91 -19.60 -18.60
N ARG A 210 23.35 -18.80 -17.70
CA ARG A 210 22.57 -17.59 -18.04
C ARG A 210 23.36 -16.55 -18.85
N SER A 211 24.68 -16.49 -18.68
CA SER A 211 25.57 -15.62 -19.47
C SER A 211 25.95 -16.22 -20.83
N TRP A 212 25.37 -17.37 -21.19
CA TRP A 212 25.71 -18.17 -22.38
C TRP A 212 27.17 -18.67 -22.36
N GLU A 213 27.72 -18.87 -21.17
CA GLU A 213 28.97 -19.60 -21.01
C GLU A 213 28.70 -21.09 -21.13
N ILE A 214 29.46 -21.76 -21.98
CA ILE A 214 29.28 -23.18 -22.31
C ILE A 214 30.44 -23.96 -21.71
N THR A 215 30.14 -24.90 -20.83
CA THR A 215 31.09 -25.90 -20.32
C THR A 215 30.74 -27.25 -20.93
N SER A 216 31.64 -27.79 -21.75
CA SER A 216 31.45 -29.06 -22.46
C SER A 216 32.33 -30.14 -21.86
N PHE A 217 31.78 -31.31 -21.60
CA PHE A 217 32.55 -32.47 -21.15
C PHE A 217 32.01 -33.78 -21.74
N LYS A 218 32.89 -34.76 -21.93
CA LYS A 218 32.53 -36.09 -22.44
C LYS A 218 31.88 -36.89 -21.30
N ALA A 219 30.56 -37.10 -21.37
CA ALA A 219 29.82 -37.85 -20.35
C ALA A 219 29.87 -39.37 -20.62
N TYR A 220 29.79 -39.76 -21.89
CA TYR A 220 29.85 -41.15 -22.34
C TYR A 220 30.67 -41.26 -23.61
N ASP A 221 31.20 -42.46 -23.89
CA ASP A 221 32.01 -42.68 -25.09
C ASP A 221 31.16 -42.74 -26.37
N LEU A 222 29.95 -43.32 -26.30
CA LEU A 222 29.02 -43.46 -27.43
C LEU A 222 27.91 -42.41 -27.41
N THR A 223 26.91 -42.57 -26.53
CA THR A 223 25.69 -41.74 -26.57
C THR A 223 25.11 -41.48 -25.17
N VAL A 224 24.46 -40.33 -25.02
CA VAL A 224 23.60 -40.04 -23.86
C VAL A 224 22.15 -40.25 -24.27
N THR A 225 21.44 -41.14 -23.56
CA THR A 225 20.06 -41.53 -23.89
C THR A 225 19.02 -40.80 -23.05
N LEU A 226 19.28 -40.60 -21.75
CA LEU A 226 18.40 -39.88 -20.83
C LEU A 226 19.21 -38.98 -19.91
N GLY A 227 18.60 -37.90 -19.43
CA GLY A 227 19.24 -36.99 -18.50
C GLY A 227 18.22 -36.12 -17.77
N GLN A 228 18.51 -35.86 -16.50
CA GLN A 228 17.72 -34.98 -15.66
C GLN A 228 18.65 -34.14 -14.79
N GLN A 229 18.59 -32.82 -14.96
CA GLN A 229 19.22 -31.85 -14.07
C GLN A 229 18.31 -31.63 -12.86
N LEU A 230 18.88 -31.67 -11.66
CA LEU A 230 18.12 -31.35 -10.44
C LEU A 230 17.85 -29.84 -10.37
N PRO A 231 16.62 -29.39 -10.06
CA PRO A 231 16.23 -27.97 -10.13
C PRO A 231 17.01 -27.04 -9.19
N HIS A 232 17.40 -27.52 -8.01
CA HIS A 232 18.03 -26.70 -6.96
C HIS A 232 19.44 -27.18 -6.55
N ASP A 233 19.91 -28.29 -7.13
CA ASP A 233 21.18 -28.91 -6.78
C ASP A 233 22.12 -28.97 -7.99
N PRO A 234 23.45 -28.91 -7.82
CA PRO A 234 24.43 -28.94 -8.91
C PRO A 234 24.68 -30.35 -9.46
N TYR A 235 23.68 -31.23 -9.37
CA TYR A 235 23.78 -32.63 -9.78
C TYR A 235 23.02 -32.87 -11.09
N LEU A 236 23.73 -33.41 -12.06
CA LEU A 236 23.19 -33.89 -13.32
C LEU A 236 23.21 -35.41 -13.31
N VAL A 237 22.05 -36.04 -13.46
CA VAL A 237 21.93 -37.51 -13.57
C VAL A 237 21.71 -37.86 -15.04
N THR A 238 22.60 -38.66 -15.60
CA THR A 238 22.54 -39.11 -17.00
C THR A 238 22.48 -40.62 -17.08
N ILE A 239 21.87 -41.14 -18.15
CA ILE A 239 21.95 -42.52 -18.58
C ILE A 239 22.46 -42.54 -20.01
N GLY A 240 23.39 -43.45 -20.29
CA GLY A 240 24.04 -43.56 -21.59
C GLY A 240 24.84 -44.85 -21.73
N GLU A 241 25.52 -44.97 -22.85
CA GLU A 241 26.29 -46.16 -23.23
C GLU A 241 27.77 -45.77 -23.47
N ASP A 242 28.68 -46.48 -22.81
CA ASP A 242 30.12 -46.39 -23.08
C ASP A 242 30.56 -47.45 -24.12
N GLU A 243 29.88 -48.61 -24.14
CA GLU A 243 30.14 -49.73 -25.07
C GLU A 243 28.83 -50.29 -25.63
N ALA A 244 28.82 -50.64 -26.92
CA ALA A 244 27.63 -51.15 -27.59
C ALA A 244 27.25 -52.56 -27.07
N GLY A 245 25.98 -52.76 -26.71
CA GLY A 245 25.44 -54.06 -26.26
C GLY A 245 25.58 -54.35 -24.76
N VAL A 246 26.10 -53.40 -23.98
CA VAL A 246 26.18 -53.49 -22.51
C VAL A 246 24.95 -52.84 -21.86
N THR A 247 24.61 -53.24 -20.62
CA THR A 247 23.58 -52.55 -19.82
C THR A 247 23.90 -51.05 -19.67
N PRO A 248 22.92 -50.15 -19.89
CA PRO A 248 23.17 -48.72 -19.83
C PRO A 248 23.66 -48.29 -18.44
N LEU A 249 24.55 -47.30 -18.41
CA LEU A 249 25.18 -46.80 -17.19
C LEU A 249 24.53 -45.50 -16.74
N ILE A 250 24.20 -45.45 -15.45
CA ILE A 250 23.76 -44.25 -14.74
C ILE A 250 25.00 -43.56 -14.19
N LYS A 251 25.26 -42.33 -14.63
CA LYS A 251 26.34 -41.46 -14.11
C LYS A 251 25.72 -40.24 -13.43
N VAL A 252 26.21 -39.90 -12.24
CA VAL A 252 25.81 -38.69 -11.49
C VAL A 252 27.00 -37.74 -11.47
N TRP A 253 26.81 -36.56 -12.06
CA TRP A 253 27.83 -35.54 -12.22
C TRP A 253 27.58 -34.39 -11.24
N ASP A 254 28.61 -33.97 -10.54
CA ASP A 254 28.62 -32.77 -9.72
C ASP A 254 29.44 -31.72 -10.45
N TRP A 255 28.76 -30.75 -11.07
CA TRP A 255 29.45 -29.70 -11.81
C TRP A 255 29.97 -28.57 -10.92
N SER A 256 29.60 -28.53 -9.63
CA SER A 256 30.22 -27.59 -8.67
C SER A 256 31.66 -27.97 -8.34
N ARG A 257 32.04 -29.23 -8.60
CA ARG A 257 33.37 -29.77 -8.36
C ARG A 257 33.99 -30.16 -9.68
N VAL A 258 35.19 -29.65 -9.94
CA VAL A 258 35.97 -30.03 -11.11
C VAL A 258 36.97 -31.13 -10.79
N ASP A 259 37.26 -31.95 -11.78
CA ASP A 259 38.34 -32.93 -11.76
C ASP A 259 39.70 -32.27 -12.07
N ARG A 260 40.76 -33.09 -12.22
CA ARG A 260 42.11 -32.59 -12.52
C ARG A 260 42.24 -31.94 -13.91
N HIS A 261 41.30 -32.22 -14.81
CA HIS A 261 41.28 -31.72 -16.17
C HIS A 261 40.31 -30.54 -16.35
N GLY A 262 39.67 -30.08 -15.25
CA GLY A 262 38.70 -28.99 -15.27
C GLY A 262 37.27 -29.41 -15.62
N ASN A 263 36.99 -30.70 -15.74
CA ASN A 263 35.65 -31.23 -16.09
C ASN A 263 34.80 -31.48 -14.84
N PRO A 264 33.46 -31.44 -14.94
CA PRO A 264 32.56 -31.85 -13.86
C PRO A 264 32.89 -33.23 -13.28
N LYS A 265 32.90 -33.36 -11.95
CA LYS A 265 33.28 -34.59 -11.27
C LYS A 265 32.14 -35.62 -11.33
N CYS A 266 32.41 -36.79 -11.89
CA CYS A 266 31.50 -37.95 -11.75
C CYS A 266 31.59 -38.52 -10.32
N VAL A 267 30.50 -38.43 -9.55
CA VAL A 267 30.48 -38.85 -8.14
C VAL A 267 29.97 -40.28 -7.98
N ARG A 268 29.12 -40.73 -8.90
CA ARG A 268 28.57 -42.10 -8.89
C ARG A 268 28.44 -42.64 -10.31
N THR A 269 28.84 -43.89 -10.47
CA THR A 269 28.57 -44.71 -11.65
C THR A 269 27.89 -46.00 -11.20
N SER A 270 26.72 -46.33 -11.77
CA SER A 270 25.97 -47.55 -11.46
C SER A 270 25.27 -48.10 -12.69
N ARG A 271 25.04 -49.41 -12.76
CA ARG A 271 24.31 -50.03 -13.89
C ARG A 271 22.80 -49.82 -13.75
N ALA A 272 22.13 -49.48 -14.85
CA ALA A 272 20.67 -49.52 -14.95
C ALA A 272 20.25 -50.97 -15.22
N VAL A 273 19.73 -51.66 -14.19
CA VAL A 273 19.41 -53.09 -14.28
C VAL A 273 17.89 -53.28 -14.35
N PRO A 274 17.35 -53.91 -15.40
CA PRO A 274 15.92 -54.25 -15.51
C PRO A 274 15.57 -55.53 -14.74
N SER A 275 14.27 -55.84 -14.64
CA SER A 275 13.74 -57.01 -13.91
C SER A 275 14.35 -58.34 -14.36
N HIS A 276 14.54 -58.51 -15.68
CA HIS A 276 15.00 -59.75 -16.28
C HIS A 276 16.53 -59.87 -16.37
N MET A 277 17.26 -58.87 -15.88
CA MET A 277 18.73 -58.77 -15.90
C MET A 277 19.41 -58.85 -17.28
N TYR A 278 18.64 -58.88 -18.37
CA TYR A 278 19.16 -58.71 -19.74
C TYR A 278 19.41 -57.21 -20.05
N PRO A 279 20.33 -56.88 -20.97
CA PRO A 279 20.51 -55.51 -21.43
C PRO A 279 19.25 -55.00 -22.14
N THR A 280 18.47 -54.16 -21.45
CA THR A 280 17.28 -53.49 -21.97
C THR A 280 17.50 -51.99 -21.97
N GLN A 281 17.03 -51.30 -23.01
CA GLN A 281 17.11 -49.85 -23.12
C GLN A 281 16.29 -49.16 -22.03
N ALA A 282 16.89 -48.17 -21.35
CA ALA A 282 16.19 -47.30 -20.42
C ALA A 282 15.37 -46.26 -21.20
N THR A 283 14.09 -46.11 -20.86
CA THR A 283 13.12 -45.26 -21.58
C THR A 283 12.59 -44.11 -20.73
N ALA A 284 12.69 -44.19 -19.41
CA ALA A 284 12.28 -43.13 -18.50
C ALA A 284 13.24 -43.01 -17.30
N LEU A 285 13.45 -41.78 -16.84
CA LEU A 285 14.30 -41.44 -15.70
C LEU A 285 13.53 -40.47 -14.80
N ALA A 286 13.51 -40.73 -13.50
CA ALA A 286 13.04 -39.78 -12.51
C ALA A 286 13.98 -39.78 -11.29
N VAL A 287 14.36 -38.58 -10.86
CA VAL A 287 15.14 -38.33 -9.65
C VAL A 287 14.28 -37.50 -8.70
N HIS A 288 14.23 -37.87 -7.43
CA HIS A 288 13.52 -37.11 -6.41
C HIS A 288 14.40 -35.98 -5.84
N ASP A 289 13.81 -34.82 -5.54
CA ASP A 289 14.51 -33.60 -5.09
C ASP A 289 15.33 -33.79 -3.80
N ASN A 290 14.87 -34.66 -2.90
CA ASN A 290 15.61 -35.04 -1.67
C ASN A 290 16.90 -35.86 -1.90
N LYS A 291 17.26 -36.19 -3.15
CA LYS A 291 18.47 -36.96 -3.53
C LYS A 291 18.53 -38.39 -2.99
N ASN A 292 17.44 -38.92 -2.44
CA ASN A 292 17.41 -40.26 -1.83
C ASN A 292 16.70 -41.31 -2.67
N LEU A 293 16.04 -40.91 -3.76
CA LEU A 293 15.26 -41.81 -4.62
C LEU A 293 15.59 -41.51 -6.09
N LEU A 294 15.82 -42.58 -6.83
CA LEU A 294 16.05 -42.58 -8.26
C LEU A 294 15.28 -43.76 -8.86
N ALA A 295 14.46 -43.51 -9.87
CA ALA A 295 13.71 -44.53 -10.58
C ALA A 295 14.10 -44.55 -12.06
N VAL A 296 14.27 -45.76 -12.61
CA VAL A 296 14.57 -45.99 -14.02
C VAL A 296 13.53 -46.95 -14.59
N GLY A 297 12.89 -46.54 -15.68
CA GLY A 297 11.92 -47.34 -16.42
C GLY A 297 12.54 -47.88 -17.71
N PHE A 298 12.15 -49.08 -18.09
CA PHE A 298 12.72 -49.79 -19.23
C PHE A 298 11.66 -50.09 -20.31
N GLN A 299 12.16 -50.45 -21.50
CA GLN A 299 11.33 -50.82 -22.64
C GLN A 299 10.49 -52.08 -22.41
N ASP A 300 10.91 -52.98 -21.53
CA ASP A 300 10.19 -54.21 -21.16
C ASP A 300 9.04 -53.98 -20.17
N GLY A 301 8.85 -52.73 -19.70
CA GLY A 301 7.83 -52.37 -18.72
C GLY A 301 8.29 -52.47 -17.27
N SER A 302 9.53 -52.89 -17.01
CA SER A 302 10.07 -52.93 -15.66
C SER A 302 10.47 -51.53 -15.15
N VAL A 303 10.32 -51.31 -13.84
CA VAL A 303 10.78 -50.09 -13.15
C VAL A 303 11.69 -50.47 -11.99
N THR A 304 12.92 -49.97 -12.01
CA THR A 304 13.90 -50.20 -10.95
C THR A 304 14.08 -48.95 -10.11
N LEU A 305 13.91 -49.10 -8.80
CA LEU A 305 14.06 -48.05 -7.79
C LEU A 305 15.39 -48.22 -7.04
N TYR A 306 16.16 -47.14 -6.96
CA TYR A 306 17.39 -47.02 -6.18
C TYR A 306 17.09 -46.15 -4.95
N ARG A 307 17.17 -46.75 -3.76
CA ARG A 307 16.96 -46.04 -2.48
C ARG A 307 18.28 -45.72 -1.79
N GLY A 308 18.47 -44.47 -1.37
CA GLY A 308 19.65 -43.95 -0.69
C GLY A 308 20.25 -42.74 -1.41
N ASP A 309 21.22 -42.10 -0.76
CA ASP A 309 21.89 -40.91 -1.26
C ASP A 309 22.51 -41.15 -2.64
N ILE A 310 21.95 -40.53 -3.68
CA ILE A 310 22.39 -40.70 -5.07
C ILE A 310 23.80 -40.16 -5.30
N THR A 311 24.29 -39.28 -4.42
CA THR A 311 25.63 -38.69 -4.52
C THR A 311 26.72 -39.63 -4.03
N ARG A 312 26.38 -40.72 -3.33
CA ARG A 312 27.36 -41.66 -2.78
C ARG A 312 27.44 -42.93 -3.62
N GLN A 313 28.66 -43.41 -3.82
CA GLN A 313 28.92 -44.65 -4.55
C GLN A 313 28.58 -45.91 -3.74
N ARG A 314 28.49 -45.83 -2.41
CA ARG A 314 28.03 -46.95 -1.57
C ARG A 314 26.59 -47.28 -1.94
N SER A 315 26.38 -48.49 -2.48
CA SER A 315 25.13 -48.96 -3.08
C SER A 315 23.92 -48.71 -2.19
N GLY A 316 23.08 -47.75 -2.60
CA GLY A 316 21.69 -47.74 -2.18
C GLY A 316 21.03 -49.08 -2.53
N LYS A 317 20.08 -49.55 -1.70
CA LYS A 317 19.34 -50.79 -2.00
C LYS A 317 18.58 -50.60 -3.31
N MET A 318 19.04 -51.29 -4.36
CA MET A 318 18.34 -51.37 -5.64
C MET A 318 17.25 -52.43 -5.54
N LYS A 319 16.02 -52.09 -5.94
CA LYS A 319 14.91 -53.05 -5.99
C LYS A 319 14.01 -52.73 -7.18
N THR A 320 13.61 -53.77 -7.92
CA THR A 320 12.63 -53.66 -8.99
C THR A 320 11.22 -53.69 -8.40
N LEU A 321 10.34 -52.81 -8.87
CA LEU A 321 8.95 -52.75 -8.42
C LEU A 321 8.14 -53.91 -9.04
N PRO A 322 7.29 -54.60 -8.25
CA PRO A 322 6.40 -55.63 -8.76
C PRO A 322 5.23 -55.02 -9.55
N ASP A 323 4.73 -55.77 -10.54
CA ASP A 323 3.46 -55.49 -11.27
C ASP A 323 3.36 -54.16 -12.06
N THR A 324 4.44 -53.72 -12.70
CA THR A 324 4.43 -52.50 -13.56
C THR A 324 3.98 -52.73 -15.01
N GLY A 325 3.56 -53.95 -15.37
CA GLY A 325 3.10 -54.31 -16.71
C GLY A 325 4.22 -54.68 -17.69
N SER A 326 3.85 -55.03 -18.92
CA SER A 326 4.78 -55.46 -19.99
C SER A 326 4.97 -54.43 -21.11
N SER A 327 4.30 -53.28 -21.02
CA SER A 327 4.40 -52.22 -22.02
C SER A 327 5.53 -51.24 -21.69
N PRO A 328 6.22 -50.66 -22.68
CA PRO A 328 7.31 -49.72 -22.45
C PRO A 328 6.92 -48.55 -21.53
N ILE A 329 7.75 -48.26 -20.54
CA ILE A 329 7.56 -47.13 -19.63
C ILE A 329 7.91 -45.84 -20.38
N THR A 330 6.99 -44.89 -20.40
CA THR A 330 7.11 -43.62 -21.16
C THR A 330 7.29 -42.41 -20.25
N GLY A 331 6.96 -42.52 -18.96
CA GLY A 331 7.14 -41.45 -18.00
C GLY A 331 7.16 -41.94 -16.56
N LEU A 332 7.95 -41.26 -15.72
CA LEU A 332 8.07 -41.50 -14.29
C LEU A 332 8.04 -40.16 -13.57
N ALA A 333 7.29 -40.06 -12.46
CA ALA A 333 7.26 -38.84 -11.67
C ALA A 333 7.02 -39.14 -10.19
N PHE A 334 7.86 -38.62 -9.31
CA PHE A 334 7.67 -38.75 -7.87
C PHE A 334 6.66 -37.73 -7.35
N LYS A 335 5.74 -38.16 -6.49
CA LYS A 335 4.88 -37.27 -5.69
C LYS A 335 5.28 -37.42 -4.23
N GLY A 336 6.13 -36.53 -3.76
CA GLY A 336 6.78 -36.68 -2.46
C GLY A 336 7.66 -37.94 -2.40
N ALA A 337 8.10 -38.29 -1.19
CA ALA A 337 9.04 -39.40 -0.98
C ALA A 337 8.37 -40.78 -0.89
N ASP A 338 7.03 -40.84 -0.93
CA ASP A 338 6.25 -42.04 -0.66
C ASP A 338 5.53 -42.61 -1.90
N LYS A 339 5.36 -41.82 -2.97
CA LYS A 339 4.59 -42.22 -4.16
C LYS A 339 5.34 -41.96 -5.46
N LEU A 340 5.21 -42.89 -6.39
CA LEU A 340 5.74 -42.80 -7.76
C LEU A 340 4.60 -43.01 -8.74
N PHE A 341 4.37 -42.04 -9.62
CA PHE A 341 3.55 -42.23 -10.80
C PHE A 341 4.38 -42.92 -11.89
N VAL A 342 3.79 -43.96 -12.48
CA VAL A 342 4.37 -44.70 -13.60
C VAL A 342 3.40 -44.62 -14.78
N VAL A 343 3.90 -44.14 -15.91
CA VAL A 343 3.16 -44.03 -17.16
C VAL A 343 3.81 -44.95 -18.16
N SER A 344 2.99 -45.81 -18.77
CA SER A 344 3.40 -46.68 -19.86
C SER A 344 2.62 -46.35 -21.13
N ARG A 345 2.90 -47.04 -22.24
CA ARG A 345 2.07 -46.93 -23.45
C ARG A 345 0.63 -47.45 -23.26
N ALA A 346 0.41 -48.35 -22.29
CA ALA A 346 -0.90 -48.98 -22.09
C ALA A 346 -1.69 -48.41 -20.91
N CYS A 347 -1.04 -47.96 -19.84
CA CYS A 347 -1.74 -47.55 -18.62
C CYS A 347 -0.99 -46.49 -17.80
N VAL A 348 -1.73 -45.86 -16.89
CA VAL A 348 -1.22 -44.94 -15.86
C VAL A 348 -1.44 -45.60 -14.50
N MET A 349 -0.41 -45.65 -13.67
CA MET A 349 -0.47 -46.26 -12.35
C MET A 349 0.26 -45.43 -11.27
N VAL A 350 -0.11 -45.67 -10.02
CA VAL A 350 0.58 -45.14 -8.84
C VAL A 350 1.17 -46.29 -8.06
N CYS A 351 2.47 -46.22 -7.79
CA CYS A 351 3.20 -47.14 -6.94
C CYS A 351 3.55 -46.45 -5.62
N TRP A 352 3.11 -47.05 -4.52
CA TRP A 352 3.47 -46.62 -3.18
C TRP A 352 4.83 -47.20 -2.81
N ILE A 353 5.82 -46.35 -2.59
CA ILE A 353 7.21 -46.74 -2.36
C ILE A 353 7.37 -47.43 -1.00
N GLY A 354 6.59 -47.06 0.02
CA GLY A 354 6.68 -47.64 1.36
C GLY A 354 6.09 -49.06 1.44
N SER A 355 4.90 -49.28 0.86
CA SER A 355 4.20 -50.56 0.86
C SER A 355 4.43 -51.40 -0.39
N GLU A 356 5.14 -50.85 -1.38
CA GLU A 356 5.47 -51.47 -2.67
C GLU A 356 4.24 -51.96 -3.45
N ARG A 357 3.10 -51.30 -3.23
CA ARG A 357 1.83 -51.59 -3.89
C ARG A 357 1.64 -50.67 -5.09
N CYS A 358 1.44 -51.25 -6.27
CA CYS A 358 1.06 -50.51 -7.48
C CYS A 358 -0.45 -50.64 -7.76
N VAL A 359 -1.09 -49.54 -8.12
CA VAL A 359 -2.53 -49.47 -8.44
C VAL A 359 -2.69 -48.78 -9.80
N VAL A 360 -3.39 -49.44 -10.72
CA VAL A 360 -3.73 -48.87 -12.03
C VAL A 360 -4.83 -47.83 -11.86
N LEU A 361 -4.56 -46.59 -12.29
CA LEU A 361 -5.52 -45.49 -12.25
C LEU A 361 -6.34 -45.41 -13.54
N ASP A 362 -5.74 -45.73 -14.67
CA ASP A 362 -6.39 -45.71 -15.97
C ASP A 362 -5.74 -46.71 -16.93
N ALA A 363 -6.54 -47.31 -17.82
CA ALA A 363 -6.09 -48.23 -18.86
C ALA A 363 -5.76 -47.51 -20.18
N MET A 364 -5.54 -46.20 -20.11
CA MET A 364 -5.05 -45.36 -21.21
C MET A 364 -3.67 -44.83 -20.86
N GLY A 365 -2.66 -45.26 -21.63
CA GLY A 365 -1.27 -44.81 -21.48
C GLY A 365 -0.94 -43.56 -22.30
N ALA A 366 0.36 -43.28 -22.44
CA ALA A 366 0.86 -42.12 -23.17
C ALA A 366 2.13 -42.42 -23.96
N SER A 367 2.34 -41.63 -25.02
CA SER A 367 3.60 -41.58 -25.76
C SER A 367 4.74 -41.01 -24.91
N PRO A 368 6.02 -41.30 -25.24
CA PRO A 368 7.16 -40.67 -24.57
C PRO A 368 7.07 -39.14 -24.58
N ALA A 369 7.50 -38.50 -23.49
CA ALA A 369 7.43 -37.04 -23.27
C ALA A 369 6.01 -36.43 -23.20
N CYS A 370 4.94 -37.22 -23.21
CA CYS A 370 3.55 -36.76 -23.06
C CYS A 370 3.02 -36.84 -21.63
N SER A 371 3.90 -36.92 -20.62
CA SER A 371 3.53 -36.95 -19.20
C SER A 371 4.40 -35.99 -18.41
N VAL A 372 3.78 -35.17 -17.54
CA VAL A 372 4.48 -34.23 -16.68
C VAL A 372 3.77 -34.10 -15.33
N LEU A 373 4.52 -33.83 -14.27
CA LEU A 373 3.96 -33.57 -12.94
C LEU A 373 3.62 -32.08 -12.79
N ALA A 374 2.33 -31.77 -12.71
CA ALA A 374 1.79 -30.44 -12.45
C ALA A 374 1.81 -30.10 -10.95
N ASP A 375 2.39 -28.94 -10.62
CA ASP A 375 2.47 -28.37 -9.27
C ASP A 375 2.95 -29.35 -8.18
N GLY A 376 3.79 -30.33 -8.54
CA GLY A 376 4.30 -31.35 -7.61
C GLY A 376 3.26 -32.34 -7.08
N HIS A 377 2.00 -32.27 -7.52
CA HIS A 377 0.90 -33.02 -6.89
C HIS A 377 0.01 -33.80 -7.86
N ARG A 378 -0.13 -33.32 -9.10
CA ARG A 378 -1.05 -33.88 -10.10
C ARG A 378 -0.26 -34.35 -11.31
N LEU A 379 -0.43 -35.60 -11.72
CA LEU A 379 0.20 -36.08 -12.95
C LEU A 379 -0.69 -35.68 -14.13
N THR A 380 -0.15 -34.93 -15.09
CA THR A 380 -0.84 -34.55 -16.31
C THR A 380 -0.33 -35.38 -17.47
N VAL A 381 -1.23 -36.07 -18.15
CA VAL A 381 -0.94 -37.04 -19.22
C VAL A 381 -1.72 -36.65 -20.47
N ALA A 382 -1.02 -36.50 -21.60
CA ALA A 382 -1.62 -36.25 -22.89
C ALA A 382 -1.89 -37.56 -23.64
N THR A 383 -3.12 -37.70 -24.10
CA THR A 383 -3.53 -38.65 -25.15
C THR A 383 -3.76 -37.89 -26.45
N THR A 384 -4.04 -38.61 -27.55
CA THR A 384 -4.25 -37.99 -28.87
C THR A 384 -5.36 -36.93 -28.86
N ASN A 385 -6.43 -37.12 -28.08
CA ASN A 385 -7.62 -36.27 -28.14
C ASN A 385 -7.80 -35.37 -26.91
N ALA A 386 -7.16 -35.70 -25.79
CA ALA A 386 -7.36 -34.99 -24.53
C ALA A 386 -6.17 -35.10 -23.59
N ILE A 387 -6.10 -34.15 -22.66
CA ILE A 387 -5.13 -34.12 -21.58
C ILE A 387 -5.85 -34.45 -20.28
N TYR A 388 -5.41 -35.49 -19.60
CA TYR A 388 -5.99 -35.98 -18.36
C TYR A 388 -5.09 -35.61 -17.18
N CYS A 389 -5.69 -35.08 -16.12
CA CYS A 389 -4.99 -34.88 -14.85
C CYS A 389 -5.34 -36.02 -13.90
N TYR A 390 -4.34 -36.66 -13.30
CA TYR A 390 -4.49 -37.72 -12.33
C TYR A 390 -4.03 -37.25 -10.96
N THR A 391 -4.78 -37.66 -9.94
CA THR A 391 -4.39 -37.56 -8.53
C THR A 391 -4.04 -38.97 -8.02
N THR A 392 -3.68 -39.09 -6.75
CA THR A 392 -3.42 -40.42 -6.15
C THR A 392 -4.67 -41.27 -6.02
N ASP A 393 -5.83 -40.62 -6.04
CA ASP A 393 -7.12 -41.24 -5.72
C ASP A 393 -7.90 -41.57 -7.01
N GLY A 394 -7.44 -41.09 -8.16
CA GLY A 394 -8.06 -41.35 -9.46
C GLY A 394 -7.94 -40.18 -10.43
N ARG A 395 -8.79 -40.25 -11.47
CA ARG A 395 -8.84 -39.28 -12.56
C ARG A 395 -9.52 -37.97 -12.12
N GLY A 396 -8.84 -36.86 -12.37
CA GLY A 396 -9.30 -35.50 -12.15
C GLY A 396 -9.79 -34.82 -13.44
N PRO A 397 -9.69 -33.48 -13.54
CA PRO A 397 -10.22 -32.73 -14.69
C PRO A 397 -9.45 -33.06 -15.99
N CYS A 398 -10.14 -32.91 -17.12
CA CYS A 398 -9.58 -33.13 -18.45
C CYS A 398 -9.75 -31.91 -19.36
N TYR A 399 -8.78 -31.73 -20.26
CA TYR A 399 -8.77 -30.65 -21.26
C TYR A 399 -8.82 -31.29 -22.64
N ALA A 400 -9.90 -31.05 -23.39
CA ALA A 400 -10.02 -31.47 -24.77
C ALA A 400 -9.20 -30.52 -25.65
N LEU A 401 -8.19 -31.05 -26.34
CA LEU A 401 -7.42 -30.30 -27.33
C LEU A 401 -7.14 -31.23 -28.50
N GLU A 402 -7.49 -30.80 -29.71
CA GLU A 402 -7.30 -31.59 -30.93
C GLU A 402 -5.82 -31.65 -31.35
N GLY A 403 -5.49 -32.63 -32.19
CA GLY A 403 -4.15 -32.83 -32.75
C GLY A 403 -3.29 -33.86 -32.01
N GLU A 404 -2.40 -34.52 -32.72
CA GLU A 404 -1.48 -35.51 -32.15
C GLU A 404 -0.48 -34.84 -31.21
N LYS A 405 -0.51 -35.19 -29.92
CA LYS A 405 0.34 -34.61 -28.87
C LYS A 405 1.71 -35.28 -28.88
N LEU A 406 2.77 -34.49 -29.01
CA LEU A 406 4.17 -34.94 -29.03
C LEU A 406 4.86 -34.75 -27.68
N ARG A 407 4.52 -33.68 -26.95
CA ARG A 407 5.18 -33.32 -25.69
C ARG A 407 4.28 -32.48 -24.78
N LEU A 408 4.46 -32.67 -23.47
CA LEU A 408 3.96 -31.79 -22.43
C LEU A 408 5.08 -31.27 -21.54
N ASN A 409 5.06 -29.96 -21.25
CA ASN A 409 5.88 -29.36 -20.21
C ASN A 409 5.00 -28.56 -19.25
N TRP A 410 5.42 -28.46 -17.99
CA TRP A 410 4.75 -27.69 -16.95
C TRP A 410 5.69 -26.64 -16.39
N PHE A 411 5.23 -25.40 -16.29
CA PHE A 411 5.99 -24.32 -15.67
C PHE A 411 5.05 -23.34 -14.97
N ARG A 412 5.18 -23.20 -13.64
CA ARG A 412 4.27 -22.38 -12.82
C ARG A 412 2.81 -22.80 -13.04
N SER A 413 1.97 -21.91 -13.59
CA SER A 413 0.57 -22.18 -13.96
C SER A 413 0.38 -22.54 -15.45
N TYR A 414 1.48 -22.55 -16.22
CA TYR A 414 1.46 -22.76 -17.67
C TYR A 414 1.67 -24.22 -18.03
N LEU A 415 0.75 -24.75 -18.82
CA LEU A 415 0.88 -26.03 -19.51
C LEU A 415 1.28 -25.76 -20.96
N VAL A 416 2.47 -26.23 -21.33
CA VAL A 416 2.99 -26.13 -22.69
C VAL A 416 2.78 -27.44 -23.41
N ILE A 417 2.16 -27.35 -24.58
CA ILE A 417 1.74 -28.49 -25.38
C ILE A 417 2.34 -28.35 -26.76
N THR A 418 3.04 -29.38 -27.21
CA THR A 418 3.51 -29.48 -28.60
C THR A 418 2.65 -30.50 -29.33
N THR A 419 1.98 -30.07 -30.39
CA THR A 419 1.19 -30.91 -31.31
C THR A 419 1.83 -30.99 -32.68
N ASN A 420 1.65 -32.10 -33.37
CA ASN A 420 1.95 -32.18 -34.80
C ASN A 420 0.83 -31.50 -35.60
N GLU A 421 1.17 -30.71 -36.62
CA GLU A 421 0.16 -30.09 -37.48
C GLU A 421 -0.42 -31.16 -38.42
N THR A 422 -1.68 -31.54 -38.23
CA THR A 422 -2.37 -32.45 -39.15
C THR A 422 -2.63 -31.71 -40.45
N SER A 423 -1.83 -31.98 -41.49
CA SER A 423 -2.14 -31.53 -42.84
C SER A 423 -3.41 -32.24 -43.33
N ASN A 424 -4.57 -31.66 -43.05
CA ASN A 424 -5.82 -32.00 -43.73
C ASN A 424 -5.76 -31.46 -45.16
N LYS A 425 -4.96 -32.12 -46.01
CA LYS A 425 -5.04 -32.11 -47.47
C LYS A 425 -4.15 -33.24 -47.99
N ALA A 426 -4.80 -34.33 -48.38
CA ALA A 426 -4.21 -35.31 -49.27
C ALA A 426 -3.93 -34.63 -50.62
N SER A 427 -2.72 -34.11 -50.79
CA SER A 427 -2.15 -33.85 -52.12
C SER A 427 -0.72 -34.34 -52.10
N SER A 428 -0.51 -35.43 -52.81
CA SER A 428 0.77 -35.98 -53.17
C SER A 428 1.66 -34.94 -53.86
N SER A 429 2.97 -35.09 -53.64
CA SER A 429 4.10 -34.36 -54.21
C SER A 429 4.61 -33.13 -53.43
N ALA A 430 5.93 -33.14 -53.23
CA ALA A 430 6.80 -32.22 -52.47
C ALA A 430 6.93 -32.51 -50.96
N THR A 431 8.19 -32.71 -50.53
CA THR A 431 8.70 -32.77 -49.16
C THR A 431 8.38 -31.47 -48.41
N THR A 432 7.14 -31.31 -47.96
CA THR A 432 6.78 -30.22 -47.05
C THR A 432 7.36 -30.50 -45.66
N PRO A 433 8.05 -29.53 -45.04
CA PRO A 433 8.64 -29.72 -43.71
C PRO A 433 7.54 -30.00 -42.68
N LYS A 434 7.75 -30.97 -41.78
CA LYS A 434 6.81 -31.22 -40.68
C LYS A 434 6.83 -30.01 -39.74
N LEU A 435 5.65 -29.43 -39.52
CA LEU A 435 5.46 -28.29 -38.63
C LEU A 435 4.89 -28.76 -37.30
N ASN A 436 5.50 -28.32 -36.22
CA ASN A 436 5.05 -28.55 -34.85
C ASN A 436 4.34 -27.29 -34.37
N HIS A 437 3.11 -27.43 -33.88
CA HIS A 437 2.35 -26.35 -33.29
C HIS A 437 2.55 -26.34 -31.78
N LEU A 438 3.01 -25.21 -31.23
CA LEU A 438 3.23 -25.02 -29.81
C LEU A 438 2.11 -24.16 -29.22
N THR A 439 1.42 -24.69 -28.21
CA THR A 439 0.33 -24.03 -27.49
C THR A 439 0.67 -23.92 -26.01
N ILE A 440 0.66 -22.72 -25.46
CA ILE A 440 0.85 -22.44 -24.03
C ILE A 440 -0.49 -22.06 -23.43
N LEU A 441 -0.96 -22.85 -22.47
CA LEU A 441 -2.22 -22.67 -21.77
C LEU A 441 -1.98 -22.18 -20.35
N ASP A 442 -2.67 -21.14 -19.93
CA ASP A 442 -2.82 -20.81 -18.52
C ASP A 442 -3.99 -21.60 -17.95
N ILE A 443 -3.69 -22.57 -17.08
CA ILE A 443 -4.71 -23.44 -16.50
C ILE A 443 -5.53 -22.74 -15.41
N GLN A 444 -4.93 -21.82 -14.68
CA GLN A 444 -5.63 -21.09 -13.62
C GLN A 444 -6.67 -20.15 -14.23
N ASN A 445 -6.27 -19.41 -15.26
CA ASN A 445 -7.13 -18.43 -15.93
C ASN A 445 -7.91 -19.02 -17.14
N LYS A 446 -7.66 -20.28 -17.51
CA LYS A 446 -8.35 -21.03 -18.58
C LYS A 446 -8.32 -20.34 -19.94
N PHE A 447 -7.17 -19.85 -20.38
CA PHE A 447 -7.02 -19.25 -21.72
C PHE A 447 -5.68 -19.60 -22.38
N ILE A 448 -5.61 -19.46 -23.70
CA ILE A 448 -4.40 -19.69 -24.49
C ILE A 448 -3.53 -18.43 -24.45
N VAL A 449 -2.35 -18.53 -23.86
CA VAL A 449 -1.39 -17.42 -23.72
C VAL A 449 -0.63 -17.19 -25.01
N PHE A 450 -0.18 -18.28 -25.62
CA PHE A 450 0.64 -18.25 -26.83
C PHE A 450 0.35 -19.46 -27.70
N SER A 451 0.28 -19.25 -29.02
CA SER A 451 0.08 -20.29 -30.01
C SER A 451 0.83 -19.91 -31.29
N LYS A 452 1.76 -20.76 -31.73
CA LYS A 452 2.55 -20.55 -32.95
C LYS A 452 3.07 -21.89 -33.49
N SER A 453 3.12 -22.00 -34.82
CA SER A 453 3.78 -23.12 -35.50
C SER A 453 5.27 -22.85 -35.67
N PHE A 454 6.08 -23.86 -35.38
CA PHE A 454 7.53 -23.91 -35.56
C PHE A 454 7.89 -25.10 -36.45
N GLU A 455 9.02 -25.04 -37.13
CA GLU A 455 9.59 -26.23 -37.75
C GLU A 455 10.13 -27.17 -36.67
N GLU A 456 9.99 -28.49 -36.89
CA GLU A 456 10.33 -29.60 -35.96
C GLU A 456 11.07 -29.19 -34.67
N ILE A 457 10.35 -29.22 -33.54
CA ILE A 457 10.86 -28.88 -32.21
C ILE A 457 11.56 -30.09 -31.58
N ASP A 458 12.82 -29.90 -31.18
CA ASP A 458 13.64 -30.94 -30.55
C ASP A 458 13.50 -30.90 -29.02
N ALA A 459 13.59 -29.73 -28.40
CA ALA A 459 13.45 -29.55 -26.94
C ALA A 459 12.60 -28.32 -26.59
N VAL A 460 11.88 -28.41 -25.46
CA VAL A 460 11.30 -27.24 -24.78
C VAL A 460 11.83 -27.26 -23.37
N LEU A 461 12.46 -26.17 -22.96
CA LEU A 461 13.16 -26.01 -21.69
C LEU A 461 12.60 -24.81 -20.93
N THR A 462 12.68 -24.88 -19.61
CA THR A 462 12.12 -23.87 -18.71
C THR A 462 13.17 -23.50 -17.69
N GLU A 463 13.85 -22.38 -17.91
CA GLU A 463 14.90 -21.87 -17.02
C GLU A 463 14.90 -20.35 -17.04
N TRP A 464 15.52 -19.70 -16.06
CA TRP A 464 15.64 -18.22 -15.98
C TRP A 464 14.32 -17.45 -16.05
N GLY A 465 13.19 -18.09 -15.77
CA GLY A 465 11.86 -17.48 -15.82
C GLY A 465 11.19 -17.48 -17.19
N SER A 466 11.76 -18.16 -18.19
CA SER A 466 11.30 -18.12 -19.59
C SER A 466 11.29 -19.51 -20.25
N PHE A 467 10.64 -19.62 -21.41
CA PHE A 467 10.68 -20.84 -22.23
C PHE A 467 11.77 -20.75 -23.29
N TYR A 468 12.56 -21.80 -23.44
CA TYR A 468 13.56 -21.95 -24.49
C TYR A 468 13.16 -23.12 -25.39
N ILE A 469 12.96 -22.85 -26.67
CA ILE A 469 12.55 -23.82 -27.68
C ILE A 469 13.76 -24.08 -28.57
N LEU A 470 14.21 -25.33 -28.61
CA LEU A 470 15.25 -25.77 -29.52
C LEU A 470 14.59 -26.42 -30.74
N THR A 471 14.88 -25.91 -31.94
CA THR A 471 14.41 -26.49 -33.20
C THR A 471 15.45 -27.46 -33.77
N LYS A 472 15.05 -28.36 -34.67
CA LYS A 472 16.00 -29.21 -35.41
C LYS A 472 16.96 -28.45 -36.31
N LYS A 473 16.66 -27.19 -36.64
CA LYS A 473 17.60 -26.27 -37.31
C LYS A 473 18.71 -25.75 -36.39
N LYS A 474 18.79 -26.24 -35.14
CA LYS A 474 19.75 -25.81 -34.12
C LYS A 474 19.56 -24.35 -33.71
N GLU A 475 18.35 -23.83 -33.86
CA GLU A 475 17.98 -22.49 -33.39
C GLU A 475 17.40 -22.60 -31.99
N MET A 476 17.85 -21.72 -31.08
CA MET A 476 17.27 -21.58 -29.75
C MET A 476 16.42 -20.31 -29.71
N ILE A 477 15.12 -20.49 -29.53
CA ILE A 477 14.13 -19.42 -29.47
C ILE A 477 13.73 -19.24 -28.01
N PHE A 478 13.98 -18.08 -27.43
CA PHE A 478 13.48 -17.75 -26.09
C PHE A 478 12.13 -17.03 -26.20
N LEU A 479 11.18 -17.38 -25.34
CA LEU A 479 9.92 -16.68 -25.19
C LEU A 479 9.95 -15.87 -23.92
N ASP A 480 9.90 -14.55 -24.08
CA ASP A 480 9.84 -13.61 -22.97
C ASP A 480 8.40 -13.37 -22.54
N GLU A 481 8.16 -13.42 -21.23
CA GLU A 481 6.85 -13.21 -20.66
C GLU A 481 6.59 -11.71 -20.52
N LYS A 482 5.52 -11.22 -21.17
CA LYS A 482 5.14 -9.81 -21.04
C LYS A 482 4.76 -9.46 -19.60
N ASP A 483 5.08 -8.24 -19.20
CA ASP A 483 4.63 -7.67 -17.94
C ASP A 483 3.10 -7.58 -17.86
N LEU A 484 2.59 -7.48 -16.64
CA LEU A 484 1.14 -7.45 -16.37
C LEU A 484 0.45 -6.27 -17.07
N GLN A 485 1.06 -5.08 -17.10
CA GLN A 485 0.46 -3.91 -17.72
C GLN A 485 0.32 -4.09 -19.24
N SER A 486 1.36 -4.62 -19.89
CA SER A 486 1.30 -5.01 -21.30
C SER A 486 0.22 -6.06 -21.55
N LYS A 487 0.11 -7.09 -20.70
CA LYS A 487 -0.94 -8.12 -20.80
C LYS A 487 -2.34 -7.51 -20.72
N LEU A 488 -2.61 -6.67 -19.71
CA LEU A 488 -3.89 -6.00 -19.53
C LEU A 488 -4.24 -5.11 -20.72
N SER A 489 -3.28 -4.29 -21.19
CA SER A 489 -3.49 -3.43 -22.36
C SER A 489 -3.88 -4.20 -23.63
N MET A 490 -3.30 -5.40 -23.83
CA MET A 490 -3.65 -6.29 -24.94
C MET A 490 -5.05 -6.89 -24.78
N LEU A 491 -5.44 -7.24 -23.55
CA LEU A 491 -6.77 -7.77 -23.25
C LEU A 491 -7.85 -6.70 -23.43
N PHE A 492 -7.61 -5.46 -23.02
CA PHE A 492 -8.53 -4.33 -23.25
C PHE A 492 -8.71 -4.05 -24.74
N LYS A 493 -7.61 -4.04 -25.52
CA LYS A 493 -7.70 -3.88 -26.99
C LYS A 493 -8.54 -4.99 -27.66
N LYS A 494 -8.57 -6.18 -27.08
CA LYS A 494 -9.38 -7.32 -27.57
C LYS A 494 -10.77 -7.41 -26.93
N ASN A 495 -11.14 -6.46 -26.05
CA ASN A 495 -12.38 -6.46 -25.27
C ASN A 495 -12.58 -7.69 -24.37
N LEU A 496 -11.49 -8.32 -23.89
CA LEU A 496 -11.52 -9.52 -23.03
C LEU A 496 -11.40 -9.14 -21.55
N TYR A 497 -12.36 -8.37 -21.04
CA TYR A 497 -12.33 -7.82 -19.67
C TYR A 497 -12.44 -8.90 -18.57
N ASP A 498 -13.25 -9.95 -18.76
CA ASP A 498 -13.35 -11.05 -17.78
C ASP A 498 -12.03 -11.82 -17.60
N VAL A 499 -11.25 -11.94 -18.69
CA VAL A 499 -9.90 -12.52 -18.63
C VAL A 499 -8.95 -11.56 -17.93
N ALA A 500 -9.07 -10.26 -18.18
CA ALA A 500 -8.25 -9.23 -17.54
C ALA A 500 -8.46 -9.20 -16.03
N ILE A 501 -9.71 -9.27 -15.56
CA ILE A 501 -10.06 -9.33 -14.14
C ILE A 501 -9.46 -10.59 -13.50
N ARG A 502 -9.66 -11.77 -14.10
CA ARG A 502 -9.10 -13.03 -13.55
C ARG A 502 -7.58 -13.00 -13.51
N THR A 503 -6.93 -12.48 -14.55
CA THR A 503 -5.48 -12.32 -14.61
C THR A 503 -4.99 -11.37 -13.50
N ALA A 504 -5.62 -10.21 -13.34
CA ALA A 504 -5.27 -9.25 -12.30
C ALA A 504 -5.48 -9.81 -10.88
N SER A 505 -6.59 -10.52 -10.65
CA SER A 505 -6.87 -11.20 -9.37
C SER A 505 -5.87 -12.31 -9.07
N SER A 506 -5.49 -13.11 -10.08
CA SER A 506 -4.52 -14.21 -9.92
C SER A 506 -3.11 -13.75 -9.58
N GLN A 507 -2.73 -12.54 -9.99
CA GLN A 507 -1.41 -11.96 -9.74
C GLN A 507 -1.40 -10.97 -8.57
N HIS A 508 -2.47 -10.94 -7.76
CA HIS A 508 -2.62 -10.03 -6.62
C HIS A 508 -2.38 -8.55 -6.98
N TYR A 509 -2.94 -8.12 -8.11
CA TYR A 509 -2.85 -6.72 -8.53
C TYR A 509 -3.55 -5.78 -7.55
N ASP A 510 -3.09 -4.53 -7.50
CA ASP A 510 -3.60 -3.52 -6.59
C ASP A 510 -5.12 -3.34 -6.73
N ILE A 511 -5.78 -3.13 -5.60
CA ILE A 511 -7.24 -2.97 -5.53
C ILE A 511 -7.67 -1.80 -6.42
N GLU A 512 -6.92 -0.69 -6.40
CA GLU A 512 -7.16 0.48 -7.25
C GLU A 512 -7.11 0.13 -8.74
N GLY A 513 -6.07 -0.61 -9.14
CA GLY A 513 -5.90 -1.09 -10.49
C GLY A 513 -7.07 -1.97 -10.93
N LEU A 514 -7.55 -2.86 -10.06
CA LEU A 514 -8.69 -3.73 -10.31
C LEU A 514 -10.02 -2.95 -10.42
N MET A 515 -10.19 -1.86 -9.66
CA MET A 515 -11.34 -0.97 -9.78
C MET A 515 -11.37 -0.26 -11.14
N GLU A 516 -10.21 0.18 -11.65
CA GLU A 516 -10.11 0.77 -12.99
C GLU A 516 -10.50 -0.23 -14.09
N ILE A 517 -10.16 -1.53 -13.92
CA ILE A 517 -10.61 -2.59 -14.85
C ILE A 517 -12.13 -2.71 -14.85
N TYR A 518 -12.77 -2.74 -13.68
CA TYR A 518 -14.23 -2.83 -13.57
C TYR A 518 -14.92 -1.62 -14.18
N LYS A 519 -14.38 -0.41 -13.98
CA LYS A 519 -14.86 0.82 -14.60
C LYS A 519 -14.77 0.74 -16.14
N GLN A 520 -13.61 0.36 -16.69
CA GLN A 520 -13.44 0.22 -18.15
C GLN A 520 -14.36 -0.85 -18.73
N TYR A 521 -14.58 -1.94 -17.99
CA TYR A 521 -15.53 -2.98 -18.39
C TYR A 521 -16.97 -2.47 -18.40
N GLY A 522 -17.38 -1.75 -17.34
CA GLY A 522 -18.68 -1.08 -17.26
C GLY A 522 -18.89 -0.05 -18.38
N ASP A 523 -17.87 0.74 -18.71
CA ASP A 523 -17.89 1.71 -19.81
C ASP A 523 -18.09 1.04 -21.16
N HIS A 524 -17.38 -0.08 -21.38
CA HIS A 524 -17.54 -0.88 -22.60
C HIS A 524 -18.94 -1.48 -22.72
N LEU A 525 -19.47 -2.10 -21.66
CA LEU A 525 -20.82 -2.68 -21.66
C LEU A 525 -21.90 -1.60 -21.86
N TYR A 526 -21.73 -0.43 -21.24
CA TYR A 526 -22.62 0.71 -21.42
C TYR A 526 -22.62 1.18 -22.88
N SER A 527 -21.45 1.31 -23.51
CA SER A 527 -21.34 1.69 -24.93
C SER A 527 -21.96 0.66 -25.89
N LYS A 528 -22.00 -0.61 -25.49
CA LYS A 528 -22.64 -1.71 -26.22
C LYS A 528 -24.16 -1.73 -26.05
N GLY A 529 -24.71 -0.99 -25.08
CA GLY A 529 -26.14 -0.94 -24.76
C GLY A 529 -26.59 -1.96 -23.70
N ASP A 530 -25.68 -2.73 -23.11
CA ASP A 530 -26.00 -3.64 -22.00
C ASP A 530 -25.95 -2.88 -20.67
N LEU A 531 -27.03 -2.15 -20.39
CA LEU A 531 -27.16 -1.29 -19.22
C LEU A 531 -27.15 -2.06 -17.89
N LYS A 532 -27.68 -3.28 -17.88
CA LYS A 532 -27.75 -4.14 -16.68
C LYS A 532 -26.37 -4.76 -16.38
N GLY A 533 -25.73 -5.34 -17.39
CA GLY A 533 -24.37 -5.86 -17.22
C GLY A 533 -23.37 -4.78 -16.81
N ALA A 534 -23.52 -3.56 -17.34
CA ALA A 534 -22.68 -2.42 -16.98
C ALA A 534 -22.85 -2.00 -15.51
N ILE A 535 -24.08 -1.95 -14.99
CA ILE A 535 -24.32 -1.53 -13.61
C ILE A 535 -23.75 -2.53 -12.61
N ASP A 536 -23.83 -3.83 -12.90
CA ASP A 536 -23.25 -4.88 -12.07
C ASP A 536 -21.72 -4.73 -11.92
N GLN A 537 -21.04 -4.14 -12.90
CA GLN A 537 -19.61 -3.82 -12.78
C GLN A 537 -19.39 -2.53 -11.99
N TYR A 538 -20.17 -1.46 -12.24
CA TYR A 538 -20.04 -0.21 -11.48
C TYR A 538 -20.37 -0.38 -9.99
N VAL A 539 -21.27 -1.30 -9.62
CA VAL A 539 -21.56 -1.63 -8.22
C VAL A 539 -20.33 -2.16 -7.47
N LYS A 540 -19.43 -2.84 -8.20
CA LYS A 540 -18.17 -3.35 -7.62
C LYS A 540 -17.16 -2.23 -7.36
N THR A 541 -17.26 -1.09 -8.07
CA THR A 541 -16.36 0.07 -7.90
C THR A 541 -16.82 1.07 -6.84
N ILE A 542 -17.92 0.79 -6.12
CA ILE A 542 -18.42 1.66 -5.04
C ILE A 542 -17.37 1.79 -3.94
N GLY A 543 -17.07 3.03 -3.55
CA GLY A 543 -16.06 3.40 -2.54
C GLY A 543 -14.75 3.93 -3.15
N TRP A 544 -14.56 3.76 -4.47
CA TRP A 544 -13.38 4.25 -5.18
C TRP A 544 -13.73 5.17 -6.34
N LEU A 545 -14.71 4.77 -7.17
CA LEU A 545 -15.21 5.61 -8.25
C LEU A 545 -16.18 6.66 -7.72
N GLU A 546 -16.06 7.91 -8.19
CA GLU A 546 -17.03 8.96 -7.89
C GLU A 546 -18.44 8.56 -8.32
N THR A 547 -19.37 8.55 -7.38
CA THR A 547 -20.79 8.19 -7.63
C THR A 547 -21.42 9.08 -8.69
N SER A 548 -20.99 10.35 -8.76
CA SER A 548 -21.42 11.33 -9.75
C SER A 548 -21.19 10.88 -11.20
N TYR A 549 -20.15 10.08 -11.47
CA TYR A 549 -19.82 9.59 -12.80
C TYR A 549 -20.89 8.60 -13.29
N VAL A 550 -21.25 7.64 -12.44
CA VAL A 550 -22.25 6.62 -12.77
C VAL A 550 -23.64 7.24 -12.85
N ILE A 551 -24.01 8.10 -11.89
CA ILE A 551 -25.33 8.74 -11.83
C ILE A 551 -25.58 9.58 -13.09
N ARG A 552 -24.61 10.41 -13.53
CA ARG A 552 -24.76 11.23 -14.74
C ARG A 552 -25.02 10.39 -15.99
N LYS A 553 -24.36 9.23 -16.12
CA LYS A 553 -24.58 8.32 -17.26
C LYS A 553 -25.98 7.70 -17.29
N TYR A 554 -26.59 7.46 -16.14
CA TYR A 554 -27.88 6.78 -16.07
C TYR A 554 -29.07 7.73 -15.88
N LEU A 555 -28.85 9.01 -15.53
CA LEU A 555 -29.91 10.00 -15.38
C LEU A 555 -30.64 10.31 -16.72
N GLU A 556 -29.91 10.24 -17.83
CA GLU A 556 -30.43 10.45 -19.19
C GLU A 556 -31.02 9.17 -19.80
N SER A 557 -30.90 8.03 -19.11
CA SER A 557 -31.46 6.75 -19.56
C SER A 557 -32.98 6.72 -19.39
N ARG A 558 -33.68 6.13 -20.36
CA ARG A 558 -35.13 5.83 -20.24
C ARG A 558 -35.42 4.75 -19.19
N HIS A 559 -34.41 3.98 -18.79
CA HIS A 559 -34.52 2.91 -17.81
C HIS A 559 -33.89 3.36 -16.48
N LEU A 560 -34.73 3.69 -15.50
CA LEU A 560 -34.31 4.09 -14.15
C LEU A 560 -33.98 2.90 -13.24
N GLU A 561 -34.41 1.68 -13.59
CA GLU A 561 -34.17 0.47 -12.77
C GLU A 561 -32.69 0.22 -12.45
N PRO A 562 -31.73 0.31 -13.40
CA PRO A 562 -30.32 0.10 -13.08
C PRO A 562 -29.78 1.18 -12.13
N LEU A 563 -30.26 2.42 -12.25
CA LEU A 563 -29.86 3.51 -11.36
C LEU A 563 -30.34 3.24 -9.92
N VAL A 564 -31.56 2.74 -9.75
CA VAL A 564 -32.08 2.33 -8.45
C VAL A 564 -31.24 1.21 -7.84
N GLN A 565 -30.90 0.16 -8.61
CA GLN A 565 -30.04 -0.93 -8.13
C GLN A 565 -28.68 -0.41 -7.63
N TYR A 566 -28.07 0.55 -8.33
CA TYR A 566 -26.81 1.16 -7.91
C TYR A 566 -26.97 1.97 -6.60
N LEU A 567 -28.00 2.79 -6.51
CA LEU A 567 -28.29 3.60 -5.32
C LEU A 567 -28.64 2.75 -4.09
N GLU A 568 -29.36 1.64 -4.25
CA GLU A 568 -29.65 0.70 -3.17
C GLU A 568 -28.38 0.06 -2.61
N VAL A 569 -27.48 -0.41 -3.48
CA VAL A 569 -26.21 -1.01 -3.05
C VAL A 569 -25.28 0.04 -2.45
N LEU A 570 -25.34 1.29 -2.92
CA LEU A 570 -24.61 2.42 -2.34
C LEU A 570 -25.00 2.66 -0.87
N HIS A 571 -26.31 2.62 -0.56
CA HIS A 571 -26.81 2.74 0.81
C HIS A 571 -26.44 1.52 1.67
N LYS A 572 -26.55 0.30 1.14
CA LYS A 572 -26.12 -0.93 1.85
C LYS A 572 -24.63 -0.92 2.24
N LYS A 573 -23.79 -0.23 1.47
CA LYS A 573 -22.36 -0.07 1.74
C LYS A 573 -22.03 1.15 2.62
N GLY A 574 -23.02 1.93 3.06
CA GLY A 574 -22.82 3.11 3.90
C GLY A 574 -22.09 4.28 3.23
N CYS A 575 -22.03 4.31 1.89
CA CYS A 575 -21.36 5.36 1.11
C CYS A 575 -22.36 6.38 0.52
N ALA A 576 -23.62 6.33 0.92
CA ALA A 576 -24.66 7.22 0.45
C ALA A 576 -24.59 8.60 1.14
N THR A 577 -25.05 9.63 0.44
CA THR A 577 -25.16 11.01 0.94
C THR A 577 -26.63 11.42 0.90
N GLU A 578 -27.00 12.51 1.57
CA GLU A 578 -28.37 13.06 1.59
C GLU A 578 -28.95 13.26 0.17
N ASP A 579 -28.13 13.73 -0.77
CA ASP A 579 -28.50 13.89 -2.17
C ASP A 579 -28.82 12.55 -2.85
N HIS A 580 -28.05 11.50 -2.54
CA HIS A 580 -28.28 10.15 -3.07
C HIS A 580 -29.58 9.55 -2.55
N THR A 581 -29.93 9.79 -1.29
CA THR A 581 -31.22 9.37 -0.70
C THR A 581 -32.38 10.10 -1.36
N THR A 582 -32.24 11.41 -1.58
CA THR A 582 -33.23 12.23 -2.28
C THR A 582 -33.45 11.75 -3.71
N LEU A 583 -32.37 11.44 -4.43
CA LEU A 583 -32.44 10.91 -5.80
C LEU A 583 -33.11 9.53 -5.83
N LEU A 584 -32.76 8.63 -4.90
CA LEU A 584 -33.37 7.31 -4.79
C LEU A 584 -34.89 7.40 -4.54
N LEU A 585 -35.31 8.22 -3.58
CA LEU A 585 -36.72 8.46 -3.29
C LEU A 585 -37.45 9.10 -4.49
N THR A 586 -36.81 10.04 -5.17
CA THR A 586 -37.36 10.65 -6.39
C THR A 586 -37.52 9.61 -7.50
N CYS A 587 -36.55 8.69 -7.65
CA CYS A 587 -36.64 7.59 -8.59
C CYS A 587 -37.79 6.64 -8.22
N TYR A 588 -37.96 6.27 -6.94
CA TYR A 588 -39.10 5.45 -6.51
C TYR A 588 -40.45 6.12 -6.77
N VAL A 589 -40.59 7.41 -6.45
CA VAL A 589 -41.83 8.16 -6.71
C VAL A 589 -42.14 8.18 -8.22
N LYS A 590 -41.13 8.38 -9.08
CA LYS A 590 -41.31 8.35 -10.55
C LYS A 590 -41.65 6.95 -11.08
N ILE A 591 -41.14 5.90 -10.46
CA ILE A 591 -41.45 4.51 -10.83
C ILE A 591 -42.87 4.12 -10.38
N ASP A 592 -43.27 4.45 -9.15
CA ASP A 592 -44.61 4.18 -8.60
C ASP A 592 -45.72 4.96 -9.34
N GLN A 593 -45.41 6.06 -10.03
CA GLN A 593 -46.36 6.75 -10.92
C GLN A 593 -46.70 5.95 -12.18
N HIS A 594 -45.82 5.03 -12.60
CA HIS A 594 -45.97 4.24 -13.83
C HIS A 594 -46.28 2.76 -13.57
N ASP A 595 -45.86 2.20 -12.42
CA ASP A 595 -46.13 0.82 -12.02
C ASP A 595 -46.95 0.75 -10.73
N GLN A 596 -48.06 0.00 -10.76
CA GLN A 596 -48.95 -0.22 -9.60
C GLN A 596 -48.36 -1.09 -8.47
N GLN A 597 -47.04 -1.33 -8.47
CA GLN A 597 -46.35 -2.09 -7.43
C GLN A 597 -45.70 -1.10 -6.47
N GLY A 598 -46.35 -0.82 -5.33
CA GLY A 598 -45.91 0.16 -4.33
C GLY A 598 -44.60 -0.18 -3.63
N LYS A 599 -43.47 -0.09 -4.35
CA LYS A 599 -42.12 -0.27 -3.82
C LYS A 599 -41.77 0.82 -2.82
N LEU A 600 -42.31 2.03 -2.97
CA LEU A 600 -42.15 3.09 -1.97
C LEU A 600 -42.81 2.71 -0.64
N LYS A 601 -44.01 2.11 -0.68
CA LYS A 601 -44.70 1.63 0.53
C LYS A 601 -44.02 0.42 1.14
N GLU A 602 -43.44 -0.46 0.32
CA GLU A 602 -42.61 -1.57 0.81
C GLU A 602 -41.33 -1.05 1.48
N PHE A 603 -40.67 -0.04 0.90
CA PHE A 603 -39.49 0.62 1.47
C PHE A 603 -39.82 1.31 2.81
N ILE A 604 -40.94 2.06 2.88
CA ILE A 604 -41.39 2.76 4.10
C ILE A 604 -41.84 1.80 5.21
N ASN A 605 -42.48 0.68 4.85
CA ASN A 605 -43.01 -0.29 5.83
C ASN A 605 -42.03 -1.42 6.17
N SER A 606 -40.96 -1.59 5.40
CA SER A 606 -39.92 -2.56 5.73
C SER A 606 -39.23 -2.13 7.03
N LYS A 607 -39.36 -2.96 8.08
CA LYS A 607 -38.63 -2.80 9.35
C LYS A 607 -37.14 -3.11 9.20
N ASP A 608 -36.63 -3.20 7.98
CA ASP A 608 -35.28 -3.65 7.71
C ASP A 608 -34.31 -2.53 8.09
N LYS A 609 -33.65 -2.73 9.24
CA LYS A 609 -32.50 -1.96 9.76
C LYS A 609 -31.29 -1.92 8.80
N ALA A 610 -31.44 -2.37 7.56
CA ALA A 610 -30.35 -2.59 6.61
C ALA A 610 -30.06 -1.37 5.72
N ILE A 611 -30.96 -0.37 5.69
CA ILE A 611 -30.78 0.86 4.92
C ILE A 611 -30.78 2.02 5.91
N ASP A 612 -29.59 2.50 6.26
CA ASP A 612 -29.43 3.70 7.08
C ASP A 612 -29.60 4.90 6.15
N PHE A 613 -30.76 5.55 6.22
CA PHE A 613 -31.07 6.73 5.42
C PHE A 613 -31.48 7.88 6.33
N ASP A 614 -31.21 9.11 5.89
CA ASP A 614 -31.60 10.29 6.63
C ASP A 614 -33.13 10.42 6.63
N VAL A 615 -33.73 10.11 7.78
CA VAL A 615 -35.18 10.13 8.01
C VAL A 615 -35.74 11.54 7.82
N ASP A 616 -34.99 12.60 8.15
CA ASP A 616 -35.46 13.98 8.06
C ASP A 616 -35.51 14.45 6.60
N VAL A 617 -34.53 14.05 5.79
CA VAL A 617 -34.55 14.28 4.34
C VAL A 617 -35.68 13.49 3.68
N ALA A 618 -35.85 12.22 4.07
CA ALA A 618 -36.94 11.39 3.57
C ALA A 618 -38.32 12.00 3.88
N ILE A 619 -38.54 12.47 5.11
CA ILE A 619 -39.79 13.15 5.51
C ILE A 619 -40.01 14.41 4.66
N LYS A 620 -38.97 15.24 4.41
CA LYS A 620 -39.10 16.46 3.59
C LYS A 620 -39.55 16.14 2.15
N VAL A 621 -38.96 15.13 1.53
CA VAL A 621 -39.27 14.75 0.15
C VAL A 621 -40.67 14.11 0.06
N VAL A 622 -41.00 13.19 0.98
CA VAL A 622 -42.31 12.54 1.02
C VAL A 622 -43.42 13.54 1.35
N ARG A 623 -43.19 14.52 2.24
CA ARG A 623 -44.16 15.59 2.57
C ARG A 623 -44.58 16.41 1.34
N GLN A 624 -43.71 16.57 0.33
CA GLN A 624 -44.06 17.27 -0.91
C GLN A 624 -45.06 16.49 -1.78
N VAL A 625 -45.15 15.18 -1.60
CA VAL A 625 -45.99 14.28 -2.40
C VAL A 625 -47.25 13.88 -1.61
N SER A 626 -47.10 13.43 -0.37
CA SER A 626 -48.20 13.04 0.51
C SER A 626 -47.88 13.32 1.99
N VAL A 627 -48.72 14.14 2.63
CA VAL A 627 -48.57 14.49 4.05
C VAL A 627 -48.88 13.28 4.95
N ASP A 628 -49.78 12.38 4.55
CA ASP A 628 -50.18 11.22 5.34
C ASP A 628 -49.11 10.11 5.39
N ASP A 629 -48.37 9.88 4.30
CA ASP A 629 -47.25 8.92 4.30
C ASP A 629 -46.06 9.50 5.08
N ALA A 630 -45.83 10.82 5.00
CA ALA A 630 -44.82 11.52 5.80
C ALA A 630 -45.13 11.48 7.30
N LEU A 631 -46.41 11.60 7.69
CA LEU A 631 -46.86 11.45 9.09
C LEU A 631 -46.64 10.02 9.60
N SER A 632 -46.92 9.02 8.76
CA SER A 632 -46.68 7.61 9.10
C SER A 632 -45.19 7.31 9.28
N LEU A 633 -44.34 7.86 8.42
CA LEU A 633 -42.88 7.76 8.52
C LEU A 633 -42.35 8.45 9.78
N ALA A 634 -42.79 9.68 10.06
CA ALA A 634 -42.38 10.42 11.26
C ALA A 634 -42.81 9.71 12.55
N GLY A 635 -44.01 9.14 12.58
CA GLY A 635 -44.53 8.35 13.70
C GLY A 635 -43.74 7.06 13.94
N ASN A 636 -43.48 6.27 12.89
CA ASN A 636 -42.76 5.00 12.98
C ASN A 636 -41.30 5.18 13.46
N HIS A 637 -40.63 6.27 13.04
CA HIS A 637 -39.24 6.56 13.39
C HIS A 637 -39.08 7.45 14.63
N LYS A 638 -40.16 7.70 15.39
CA LYS A 638 -40.15 8.54 16.61
C LYS A 638 -39.57 9.95 16.38
N ARG A 639 -39.81 10.54 15.21
CA ARG A 639 -39.41 11.92 14.89
C ARG A 639 -40.53 12.88 15.25
N HIS A 640 -40.69 13.12 16.55
CA HIS A 640 -41.80 13.88 17.14
C HIS A 640 -41.88 15.34 16.66
N ASP A 641 -40.75 16.01 16.38
CA ASP A 641 -40.75 17.41 15.92
C ASP A 641 -41.40 17.56 14.54
N TRP A 642 -41.06 16.69 13.60
CA TRP A 642 -41.68 16.69 12.27
C TRP A 642 -43.16 16.34 12.34
N TYR A 643 -43.52 15.36 13.18
CA TYR A 643 -44.92 14.99 13.38
C TYR A 643 -45.74 16.19 13.88
N LEU A 644 -45.30 16.84 14.96
CA LEU A 644 -45.99 17.99 15.54
C LEU A 644 -46.01 19.19 14.58
N LYS A 645 -44.92 19.44 13.86
CA LYS A 645 -44.87 20.50 12.84
C LYS A 645 -45.91 20.28 11.74
N MET A 646 -46.03 19.06 11.23
CA MET A 646 -47.04 18.74 10.20
C MET A 646 -48.48 18.85 10.76
N VAL A 647 -48.72 18.37 11.99
CA VAL A 647 -50.06 18.44 12.60
C VAL A 647 -50.47 19.90 12.92
N ILE A 648 -49.55 20.72 13.39
CA ILE A 648 -49.79 22.11 13.79
C ILE A 648 -49.83 23.07 12.59
N GLU A 649 -48.90 22.94 11.65
CA GLU A 649 -48.77 23.87 10.50
C GLU A 649 -49.60 23.45 9.29
N ASP A 650 -49.60 22.15 8.93
CA ASP A 650 -50.27 21.66 7.72
C ASP A 650 -51.73 21.26 7.99
N LYS A 651 -51.99 20.45 9.04
CA LYS A 651 -53.35 20.00 9.39
C LYS A 651 -54.12 20.95 10.32
N LYS A 652 -53.43 21.82 11.07
CA LYS A 652 -54.00 22.75 12.08
C LYS A 652 -54.87 22.07 13.15
N GLU A 653 -54.58 20.82 13.48
CA GLU A 653 -55.32 20.05 14.49
C GLU A 653 -54.67 20.20 15.88
N PHE A 654 -54.89 21.34 16.54
CA PHE A 654 -54.23 21.66 17.82
C PHE A 654 -54.59 20.69 18.97
N LYS A 655 -55.80 20.13 18.96
CA LYS A 655 -56.24 19.14 19.96
C LYS A 655 -55.51 17.80 19.79
N GLN A 656 -55.30 17.36 18.55
CA GLN A 656 -54.53 16.16 18.24
C GLN A 656 -53.07 16.35 18.67
N ALA A 657 -52.49 17.53 18.39
CA ALA A 657 -51.14 17.89 18.84
C ALA A 657 -51.01 17.87 20.37
N LEU A 658 -51.95 18.47 21.11
CA LEU A 658 -51.95 18.44 22.58
C LEU A 658 -52.10 17.01 23.14
N SER A 659 -52.97 16.19 22.54
CA SER A 659 -53.11 14.78 22.95
C SER A 659 -51.86 13.96 22.66
N TYR A 660 -51.16 14.26 21.56
CA TYR A 660 -49.91 13.61 21.21
C TYR A 660 -48.80 14.03 22.19
N ILE A 661 -48.65 15.32 22.48
CA ILE A 661 -47.68 15.84 23.45
C ILE A 661 -47.92 15.24 24.84
N ALA A 662 -49.18 15.12 25.28
CA ALA A 662 -49.54 14.51 26.57
C ALA A 662 -49.24 13.00 26.67
N ASN A 663 -48.97 12.35 25.54
CA ASN A 663 -48.58 10.94 25.48
C ASN A 663 -47.06 10.75 25.35
N LEU A 664 -46.29 11.82 25.13
CA LEU A 664 -44.83 11.77 25.06
C LEU A 664 -44.19 11.70 26.46
N GLU A 665 -42.93 11.25 26.49
CA GLU A 665 -42.10 11.30 27.70
C GLU A 665 -41.86 12.76 28.14
N TYR A 666 -41.55 12.94 29.42
CA TYR A 666 -41.45 14.25 30.06
C TYR A 666 -40.52 15.22 29.31
N GLU A 667 -39.33 14.77 28.91
CA GLU A 667 -38.32 15.60 28.23
C GLU A 667 -38.83 16.15 26.88
N ASP A 668 -39.47 15.28 26.09
CA ASP A 668 -40.04 15.66 24.80
C ASP A 668 -41.25 16.60 24.99
N ALA A 669 -42.11 16.30 25.97
CA ALA A 669 -43.28 17.12 26.27
C ALA A 669 -42.91 18.55 26.72
N ASP A 670 -41.91 18.70 27.58
CA ASP A 670 -41.35 19.99 28.01
C ASP A 670 -40.79 20.78 26.82
N MET A 671 -39.96 20.14 25.99
CA MET A 671 -39.34 20.77 24.83
C MET A 671 -40.39 21.26 23.82
N PHE A 672 -41.38 20.42 23.48
CA PHE A 672 -42.41 20.79 22.51
C PHE A 672 -43.38 21.83 23.06
N MET A 673 -43.66 21.79 24.37
CA MET A 673 -44.47 22.82 24.99
C MET A 673 -43.74 24.16 25.01
N LYS A 674 -42.43 24.22 25.21
CA LYS A 674 -41.64 25.47 25.05
C LYS A 674 -41.66 26.00 23.61
N LYS A 675 -41.56 25.11 22.61
CA LYS A 675 -41.49 25.49 21.18
C LYS A 675 -42.83 25.91 20.58
N TYR A 676 -43.91 25.18 20.89
CA TYR A 676 -45.24 25.41 20.30
C TYR A 676 -46.26 25.99 21.28
N GLY A 677 -45.93 26.09 22.57
CA GLY A 677 -46.86 26.47 23.65
C GLY A 677 -47.52 27.83 23.47
N HIS A 678 -46.82 28.84 22.95
CA HIS A 678 -47.44 30.14 22.67
C HIS A 678 -48.58 30.02 21.64
N LYS A 679 -48.38 29.25 20.56
CA LYS A 679 -49.44 29.00 19.55
C LYS A 679 -50.57 28.15 20.14
N LEU A 680 -50.26 27.19 21.00
CA LEU A 680 -51.25 26.32 21.65
C LEU A 680 -52.10 27.09 22.67
N ILE A 681 -51.50 27.94 23.51
CA ILE A 681 -52.20 28.76 24.52
C ILE A 681 -53.07 29.83 23.87
N GLN A 682 -52.64 30.41 22.75
CA GLN A 682 -53.45 31.39 22.01
C GLN A 682 -54.74 30.78 21.42
N ASN A 683 -54.71 29.53 20.99
CA ASN A 683 -55.85 28.88 20.34
C ASN A 683 -56.68 28.02 21.30
N GLU A 684 -56.06 27.37 22.29
CA GLU A 684 -56.69 26.48 23.27
C GLU A 684 -56.10 26.71 24.69
N PRO A 685 -56.46 27.82 25.36
CA PRO A 685 -55.82 28.26 26.62
C PRO A 685 -56.10 27.35 27.81
N GLU A 686 -57.28 26.73 27.88
CA GLU A 686 -57.67 25.91 29.04
C GLU A 686 -56.92 24.60 29.11
N GLU A 687 -56.90 23.83 28.02
CA GLU A 687 -56.21 22.54 27.96
C GLU A 687 -54.68 22.72 28.00
N SER A 688 -54.16 23.79 27.39
CA SER A 688 -52.73 24.12 27.45
C SER A 688 -52.27 24.47 28.87
N THR A 689 -53.07 25.25 29.63
CA THR A 689 -52.75 25.60 31.02
C THR A 689 -52.84 24.39 31.95
N LYS A 690 -53.79 23.47 31.71
CA LYS A 690 -53.87 22.20 32.46
C LYS A 690 -52.64 21.32 32.22
N LEU A 691 -52.18 21.22 30.96
CA LEU A 691 -50.98 20.47 30.63
C LEU A 691 -49.72 21.08 31.28
N LEU A 692 -49.61 22.42 31.31
CA LEU A 692 -48.50 23.11 31.99
C LEU A 692 -48.52 22.90 33.51
N LYS A 693 -49.70 22.94 34.15
CA LYS A 693 -49.82 22.59 35.59
C LYS A 693 -49.38 21.14 35.84
N LEU A 694 -49.69 20.21 34.93
CA LEU A 694 -49.27 18.81 35.03
C LEU A 694 -47.74 18.64 34.85
N LEU A 695 -47.14 19.34 33.87
CA LEU A 695 -45.69 19.32 33.59
C LEU A 695 -44.85 19.86 34.75
N CYS A 696 -45.36 20.83 35.50
CA CYS A 696 -44.64 21.44 36.63
C CYS A 696 -44.87 20.72 37.98
N THR A 697 -45.66 19.63 38.04
CA THR A 697 -46.04 18.97 39.32
C THR A 697 -45.65 17.49 39.42
N ASP A 698 -46.38 16.57 38.78
CA ASP A 698 -46.06 15.14 38.72
C ASP A 698 -46.53 14.58 37.36
N TYR A 699 -45.80 14.90 36.31
CA TYR A 699 -46.16 14.51 34.94
C TYR A 699 -45.93 13.02 34.73
N LYS A 700 -46.99 12.31 34.30
CA LYS A 700 -46.91 10.91 33.85
C LYS A 700 -47.61 10.78 32.50
N PRO A 701 -46.97 10.15 31.49
CA PRO A 701 -47.61 9.90 30.21
C PRO A 701 -48.87 9.06 30.41
N ARG A 702 -49.97 9.39 29.71
CA ARG A 702 -51.28 8.74 29.91
C ARG A 702 -51.29 7.21 29.67
N ASP A 703 -50.28 6.66 28.98
CA ASP A 703 -50.23 5.25 28.56
C ASP A 703 -49.32 4.32 29.39
N ARG A 704 -48.75 4.77 30.53
CA ARG A 704 -47.93 3.87 31.37
C ARG A 704 -48.80 3.02 32.31
N LEU A 705 -48.76 1.69 32.16
CA LEU A 705 -49.38 0.72 33.06
C LEU A 705 -48.91 0.93 34.52
N LEU A 706 -49.83 0.80 35.47
CA LEU A 706 -49.70 1.07 36.91
C LEU A 706 -48.61 0.30 37.68
N VAL A 707 -47.73 -0.46 37.02
CA VAL A 707 -46.70 -1.27 37.69
C VAL A 707 -45.37 -1.09 36.96
N ASP A 708 -44.43 -0.40 37.60
CA ASP A 708 -43.07 -0.21 37.09
C ASP A 708 -42.18 -1.35 37.62
N GLU A 709 -41.45 -2.06 36.74
CA GLU A 709 -40.51 -3.14 37.12
C GLU A 709 -39.41 -2.66 38.09
N ASN A 710 -39.16 -1.34 38.14
CA ASN A 710 -38.23 -0.72 39.07
C ASN A 710 -38.73 -0.63 40.52
N SER A 711 -40.01 -0.93 40.79
CA SER A 711 -40.59 -0.96 42.14
C SER A 711 -40.02 -2.08 43.02
N LEU A 712 -39.21 -3.00 42.45
CA LEU A 712 -38.48 -4.04 43.17
C LEU A 712 -37.09 -3.59 43.68
N SER A 713 -36.63 -2.39 43.31
CA SER A 713 -35.23 -1.94 43.52
C SER A 713 -35.05 -0.78 44.51
N GLY A 714 -36.06 -0.42 45.31
CA GLY A 714 -35.90 0.43 46.49
C GLY A 714 -35.28 1.83 46.29
N GLY A 715 -35.19 2.33 45.05
CA GLY A 715 -34.69 3.66 44.75
C GLY A 715 -35.81 4.70 44.73
N PHE A 716 -35.72 5.73 45.58
CA PHE A 716 -36.53 6.94 45.45
C PHE A 716 -36.11 7.69 44.18
N THR A 717 -36.93 7.70 43.14
CA THR A 717 -36.79 8.63 42.01
C THR A 717 -37.56 9.91 42.35
N GLU A 718 -36.87 11.05 42.42
CA GLU A 718 -37.52 12.36 42.45
C GLU A 718 -38.35 12.55 41.17
N PRO A 719 -39.57 13.12 41.25
CA PRO A 719 -40.41 13.35 40.06
C PRO A 719 -39.78 14.42 39.17
N ASP A 720 -39.70 14.16 37.87
CA ASP A 720 -39.25 15.14 36.86
C ASP A 720 -40.26 16.30 36.79
N ARG A 721 -39.79 17.53 37.06
CA ARG A 721 -40.62 18.74 37.12
C ARG A 721 -39.98 19.86 36.31
N SER A 722 -40.78 20.52 35.48
CA SER A 722 -40.30 21.65 34.68
C SER A 722 -40.24 22.91 35.53
N TYR A 723 -39.23 23.76 35.29
CA TYR A 723 -39.12 25.04 36.00
C TYR A 723 -40.22 25.99 35.52
N PRO A 724 -41.05 26.53 36.43
CA PRO A 724 -42.13 27.45 36.07
C PRO A 724 -41.65 28.69 35.31
N ASP A 725 -40.39 29.12 35.56
CA ASP A 725 -39.72 30.27 34.93
C ASP A 725 -39.81 30.26 33.40
N ASP A 726 -39.66 29.07 32.81
CA ASP A 726 -39.60 28.92 31.36
C ASP A 726 -40.94 29.20 30.69
N PHE A 727 -42.06 29.17 31.42
CA PHE A 727 -43.40 29.30 30.85
C PHE A 727 -44.07 30.64 31.12
N ILE A 728 -43.52 31.47 32.02
CA ILE A 728 -44.08 32.77 32.42
C ILE A 728 -44.31 33.69 31.21
N HIS A 729 -43.34 33.73 30.29
CA HIS A 729 -43.41 34.55 29.09
C HIS A 729 -44.49 34.10 28.09
N MET A 730 -45.05 32.90 28.23
CA MET A 730 -46.09 32.39 27.34
C MET A 730 -47.47 32.99 27.61
N PHE A 731 -47.68 33.60 28.79
CA PHE A 731 -48.96 34.14 29.25
C PHE A 731 -49.11 35.66 29.06
N LEU A 732 -48.26 36.30 28.23
CA LEU A 732 -48.22 37.76 28.03
C LEU A 732 -49.56 38.44 27.70
N SER A 733 -50.52 37.69 27.13
CA SER A 733 -51.86 38.16 26.77
C SER A 733 -52.96 37.80 27.77
N ASN A 734 -52.67 37.04 28.84
CA ASN A 734 -53.68 36.57 29.80
C ASN A 734 -53.17 36.59 31.25
N SER A 735 -53.21 37.76 31.89
CA SER A 735 -52.68 37.99 33.24
C SER A 735 -53.40 37.21 34.34
N GLU A 736 -54.69 36.92 34.17
CA GLU A 736 -55.46 36.16 35.17
C GLU A 736 -55.00 34.70 35.25
N ARG A 737 -54.67 34.09 34.10
CA ARG A 737 -54.16 32.71 34.04
C ARG A 737 -52.70 32.60 34.48
N LEU A 738 -51.92 33.67 34.30
CA LEU A 738 -50.57 33.76 34.86
C LEU A 738 -50.59 33.77 36.39
N ILE A 739 -51.51 34.53 37.01
CA ILE A 739 -51.67 34.55 38.46
C ILE A 739 -52.12 33.17 38.96
N ASP A 740 -53.13 32.54 38.33
CA ASP A 740 -53.59 31.18 38.66
C ASP A 740 -52.48 30.13 38.50
N PHE A 741 -51.57 30.30 37.55
CA PHE A 741 -50.38 29.45 37.41
C PHE A 741 -49.35 29.70 38.53
N LEU A 742 -48.97 30.96 38.79
CA LEU A 742 -47.95 31.31 39.79
C LEU A 742 -48.40 31.02 41.23
N GLU A 743 -49.67 31.27 41.56
CA GLU A 743 -50.25 30.92 42.88
C GLU A 743 -50.32 29.40 43.08
N HIS A 744 -50.63 28.65 42.02
CA HIS A 744 -50.59 27.20 42.07
C HIS A 744 -49.17 26.68 42.30
N MET A 745 -48.15 27.27 41.66
CA MET A 745 -46.76 26.86 41.85
C MET A 745 -46.25 27.13 43.27
N ILE A 746 -46.54 28.30 43.84
CA ILE A 746 -46.13 28.66 45.21
C ILE A 746 -46.88 27.84 46.27
N SER A 747 -48.14 27.45 46.00
CA SER A 747 -48.90 26.59 46.94
C SER A 747 -48.44 25.14 46.93
N VAL A 748 -47.85 24.65 45.84
CA VAL A 748 -47.39 23.27 45.68
C VAL A 748 -45.92 23.10 46.09
N ASP A 749 -45.08 24.10 45.86
CA ASP A 749 -43.66 24.08 46.22
C ASP A 749 -43.20 25.40 46.86
N SER A 750 -42.80 25.34 48.14
CA SER A 750 -42.32 26.51 48.88
C SER A 750 -40.93 26.99 48.41
N LYS A 751 -40.19 26.20 47.62
CA LYS A 751 -38.85 26.53 47.10
C LYS A 751 -38.87 26.98 45.63
N CYS A 752 -39.82 27.83 45.27
CA CYS A 752 -39.87 28.42 43.95
C CYS A 752 -38.64 29.32 43.65
N THR A 753 -38.35 29.49 42.37
CA THR A 753 -37.21 30.25 41.83
C THR A 753 -37.35 31.77 42.01
N ILE A 754 -36.22 32.47 41.95
CA ILE A 754 -36.14 33.95 42.08
C ILE A 754 -37.06 34.66 41.10
N LEU A 755 -37.18 34.15 39.87
CA LEU A 755 -38.01 34.76 38.84
C LEU A 755 -39.51 34.63 39.14
N VAL A 756 -39.99 33.52 39.70
CA VAL A 756 -41.39 33.37 40.15
C VAL A 756 -41.72 34.37 41.25
N TYR A 757 -40.86 34.48 42.27
CA TYR A 757 -41.06 35.44 43.36
C TYR A 757 -40.94 36.89 42.87
N ASN A 758 -39.93 37.20 42.05
CA ASN A 758 -39.76 38.54 41.48
C ASN A 758 -40.94 38.93 40.60
N ALA A 759 -41.40 38.06 39.70
CA ALA A 759 -42.54 38.34 38.81
C ALA A 759 -43.83 38.53 39.62
N LEU A 760 -44.04 37.74 40.68
CA LEU A 760 -45.17 37.91 41.57
C LEU A 760 -45.10 39.22 42.37
N ILE A 761 -43.93 39.53 42.97
CA ILE A 761 -43.72 40.75 43.76
C ILE A 761 -43.79 41.99 42.88
N GLU A 762 -43.18 41.97 41.70
CA GLU A 762 -43.25 43.05 40.70
C GLU A 762 -44.71 43.29 40.29
N HIS A 763 -45.46 42.23 39.99
CA HIS A 763 -46.88 42.36 39.66
C HIS A 763 -47.68 42.87 40.86
N TYR A 764 -47.42 42.42 42.09
CA TYR A 764 -48.06 42.93 43.30
C TYR A 764 -47.71 44.39 43.60
N ILE A 765 -46.48 44.84 43.39
CA ILE A 765 -46.07 46.24 43.56
C ILE A 765 -46.71 47.11 42.47
N HIS A 766 -46.81 46.62 41.23
CA HIS A 766 -47.51 47.32 40.15
C HIS A 766 -49.02 47.41 40.36
N VAL A 767 -49.64 46.35 40.89
CA VAL A 767 -51.05 46.36 41.31
C VAL A 767 -51.23 47.30 42.51
N TRP A 768 -50.34 47.25 43.52
CA TRP A 768 -50.33 48.15 44.69
C TRP A 768 -50.25 49.63 44.29
N ALA A 769 -49.40 49.96 43.32
CA ALA A 769 -49.26 51.34 42.82
C ALA A 769 -50.56 51.85 42.16
N LYS A 770 -51.34 50.96 41.54
CA LYS A 770 -52.59 51.28 40.81
C LYS A 770 -53.86 51.15 41.66
N SER A 771 -53.82 50.43 42.78
CA SER A 771 -54.99 50.17 43.63
C SER A 771 -55.37 51.34 44.54
N PRO A 772 -56.66 51.47 44.93
CA PRO A 772 -57.12 52.49 45.89
C PRO A 772 -56.59 52.22 47.32
N GLU A 773 -56.58 53.26 48.17
CA GLU A 773 -55.94 53.25 49.51
C GLU A 773 -56.42 52.14 50.47
N SER A 774 -57.64 51.62 50.30
CA SER A 774 -58.17 50.48 51.07
C SER A 774 -57.42 49.19 50.79
N ASP A 775 -57.07 48.94 49.53
CA ASP A 775 -56.42 47.71 49.07
C ASP A 775 -54.89 47.85 49.10
N LYS A 776 -54.36 49.08 49.12
CA LYS A 776 -52.91 49.31 49.30
C LYS A 776 -52.39 48.67 50.58
N LYS A 777 -53.15 48.72 51.67
CA LYS A 777 -52.76 48.07 52.93
C LYS A 777 -52.74 46.55 52.84
N THR A 778 -53.66 45.93 52.10
CA THR A 778 -53.70 44.46 51.95
C THR A 778 -52.58 43.97 51.04
N TYR A 779 -52.27 44.70 49.95
CA TYR A 779 -51.11 44.39 49.11
C TYR A 779 -49.78 44.71 49.80
N GLU A 780 -49.68 45.79 50.58
CA GLU A 780 -48.48 46.12 51.38
C GLU A 780 -48.21 45.03 52.43
N GLN A 781 -49.27 44.50 53.06
CA GLN A 781 -49.14 43.34 53.95
C GLN A 781 -48.72 42.07 53.20
N LYS A 782 -49.30 41.76 52.04
CA LYS A 782 -48.89 40.61 51.21
C LYS A 782 -47.42 40.73 50.77
N ILE A 783 -46.98 41.91 50.33
CA ILE A 783 -45.58 42.18 49.92
C ILE A 783 -44.65 42.08 51.13
N LEU A 784 -44.98 42.69 52.26
CA LEU A 784 -44.17 42.61 53.49
C LEU A 784 -44.12 41.21 54.09
N THR A 785 -45.17 40.39 53.89
CA THR A 785 -45.18 38.99 54.33
C THR A 785 -44.18 38.18 53.52
N ILE A 786 -44.15 38.39 52.20
CA ILE A 786 -43.17 37.74 51.31
C ILE A 786 -41.75 38.28 51.56
N LEU A 787 -41.57 39.59 51.80
CA LEU A 787 -40.25 40.19 52.07
C LEU A 787 -39.64 39.79 53.43
N LYS A 788 -40.49 39.44 54.41
CA LYS A 788 -40.07 39.00 55.75
C LYS A 788 -39.96 37.49 55.88
N ASP A 789 -40.44 36.75 54.88
CA ASP A 789 -40.37 35.30 54.89
C ASP A 789 -38.91 34.86 54.68
N PRO A 790 -38.29 34.17 55.66
CA PRO A 790 -36.92 33.71 55.55
C PRO A 790 -36.72 32.67 54.42
N ASP A 791 -37.79 32.01 53.97
CA ASP A 791 -37.74 30.98 52.92
C ASP A 791 -38.02 31.56 51.51
N ALA A 792 -38.38 32.84 51.40
CA ALA A 792 -38.63 33.49 50.11
C ALA A 792 -37.32 33.83 49.38
N ASN A 793 -37.15 33.25 48.19
CA ASN A 793 -35.95 33.40 47.38
C ASN A 793 -36.20 34.45 46.30
N PHE A 794 -35.89 35.73 46.55
CA PHE A 794 -36.09 36.84 45.59
C PHE A 794 -34.83 37.71 45.43
N ASP A 795 -34.74 38.44 44.31
CA ASP A 795 -33.62 39.36 44.06
C ASP A 795 -33.84 40.67 44.82
N ARG A 796 -33.04 40.83 45.87
CA ARG A 796 -33.06 41.99 46.76
C ARG A 796 -32.67 43.28 46.04
N ASP A 797 -31.77 43.24 45.06
CA ASP A 797 -31.30 44.43 44.33
C ASP A 797 -32.33 44.89 43.29
N GLN A 798 -32.91 43.95 42.53
CA GLN A 798 -33.99 44.26 41.58
C GLN A 798 -35.20 44.84 42.30
N ILE A 799 -35.61 44.23 43.42
CA ILE A 799 -36.74 44.72 44.21
C ILE A 799 -36.39 46.05 44.87
N LEU A 800 -35.15 46.28 45.32
CA LEU A 800 -34.69 47.58 45.84
C LEU A 800 -34.83 48.68 44.79
N ILE A 801 -34.48 48.41 43.53
CA ILE A 801 -34.64 49.37 42.43
C ILE A 801 -36.12 49.66 42.19
N ILE A 802 -36.97 48.64 42.11
CA ILE A 802 -38.41 48.80 41.91
C ILE A 802 -39.03 49.59 43.08
N CYS A 803 -38.62 49.30 44.32
CA CYS A 803 -39.04 50.03 45.51
C CYS A 803 -38.55 51.49 45.52
N GLN A 804 -37.32 51.78 45.06
CA GLN A 804 -36.81 53.14 44.91
C GLN A 804 -37.55 53.92 43.83
N MET A 805 -37.83 53.29 42.69
CA MET A 805 -38.58 53.89 41.59
C MET A 805 -40.02 54.23 41.97
N LEU A 806 -40.68 53.37 42.75
CA LEU A 806 -42.09 53.51 43.12
C LEU A 806 -42.29 54.11 44.54
N GLY A 807 -41.21 54.48 45.23
CA GLY A 807 -41.24 55.25 46.48
C GLY A 807 -41.55 54.45 47.76
N PHE A 808 -41.30 53.14 47.78
CA PHE A 808 -41.59 52.28 48.93
C PHE A 808 -40.49 52.31 50.02
N GLN A 809 -40.52 53.32 50.90
CA GLN A 809 -39.46 53.56 51.91
C GLN A 809 -39.25 52.43 52.93
N ALA A 810 -40.32 51.76 53.34
CA ALA A 810 -40.25 50.66 54.32
C ALA A 810 -39.46 49.46 53.78
N GLY A 811 -39.58 49.17 52.47
CA GLY A 811 -38.78 48.15 51.81
C GLY A 811 -37.32 48.56 51.62
N ILE A 812 -37.03 49.83 51.31
CA ILE A 812 -35.66 50.32 51.04
C ILE A 812 -34.77 50.20 52.27
N LEU A 813 -35.27 50.58 53.45
CA LEU A 813 -34.49 50.50 54.69
C LEU A 813 -34.20 49.05 55.08
N HIS A 814 -35.19 48.17 54.95
CA HIS A 814 -35.01 46.74 55.23
C HIS A 814 -33.98 46.11 54.27
N LEU A 815 -34.06 46.44 52.99
CA LEU A 815 -33.14 45.93 51.97
C LEU A 815 -31.71 46.47 52.14
N TYR A 816 -31.49 47.74 52.54
CA TYR A 816 -30.14 48.25 52.83
C TYR A 816 -29.46 47.55 54.01
N GLU A 817 -30.24 47.17 55.02
CA GLU A 817 -29.75 46.42 56.17
C GLU A 817 -29.38 44.98 55.78
N ASP A 818 -30.21 44.34 54.95
CA ASP A 818 -30.02 42.95 54.52
C ASP A 818 -28.85 42.81 53.51
N ILE A 819 -28.67 43.76 52.58
CA ILE A 819 -27.68 43.72 51.48
C ILE A 819 -26.28 44.19 51.93
N LYS A 820 -26.10 44.62 53.20
CA LYS A 820 -24.79 45.03 53.76
C LYS A 820 -24.13 46.22 53.06
N LEU A 821 -24.92 47.12 52.46
CA LEU A 821 -24.43 48.32 51.76
C LEU A 821 -24.08 49.45 52.75
N TRP A 822 -23.04 49.22 53.56
CA TRP A 822 -22.65 50.11 54.66
C TRP A 822 -22.22 51.50 54.21
N ARG A 823 -21.57 51.63 53.04
CA ARG A 823 -21.18 52.94 52.49
C ARG A 823 -22.40 53.77 52.08
N ALA A 824 -23.41 53.14 51.47
CA ALA A 824 -24.66 53.81 51.10
C ALA A 824 -25.47 54.19 52.34
N GLN A 825 -25.45 53.34 53.37
CA GLN A 825 -26.03 53.64 54.67
C GLN A 825 -25.31 54.81 55.38
N VAL A 826 -23.97 54.81 55.39
CA VAL A 826 -23.14 55.91 55.93
C VAL A 826 -23.34 57.19 55.13
N ALA A 827 -23.43 57.11 53.80
CA ALA A 827 -23.72 58.26 52.94
C ALA A 827 -25.15 58.80 53.15
N LEU A 828 -26.15 57.94 53.35
CA LEU A 828 -27.53 58.34 53.68
C LEU A 828 -27.56 59.05 55.04
N HIS A 829 -26.82 58.54 56.03
CA HIS A 829 -26.68 59.16 57.36
C HIS A 829 -25.87 60.47 57.36
N LEU A 830 -24.81 60.55 56.56
CA LEU A 830 -24.02 61.76 56.37
C LEU A 830 -24.83 62.84 55.61
N ARG A 831 -25.66 62.45 54.63
CA ARG A 831 -26.63 63.34 53.98
C ARG A 831 -27.73 63.79 54.93
N SER A 832 -28.12 62.95 55.89
CA SER A 832 -29.07 63.32 56.95
C SER A 832 -28.43 64.08 58.13
N GLY A 833 -27.12 64.33 58.12
CA GLY A 833 -26.40 65.17 59.10
C GLY A 833 -25.86 64.47 60.36
N ASP A 834 -25.89 63.13 60.45
CA ASP A 834 -25.54 62.38 61.67
C ASP A 834 -24.13 61.75 61.61
N ALA A 835 -23.08 62.53 61.91
CA ALA A 835 -21.68 62.07 61.86
C ALA A 835 -21.32 60.98 62.90
N GLU A 836 -21.97 60.98 64.06
CA GLU A 836 -21.78 59.93 65.09
C GLU A 836 -22.30 58.56 64.64
N ARG A 837 -23.47 58.51 63.99
CA ARG A 837 -24.03 57.24 63.48
C ARG A 837 -23.15 56.67 62.36
N ALA A 838 -22.59 57.53 61.51
CA ALA A 838 -21.60 57.16 60.51
C ALA A 838 -20.31 56.58 61.13
N LEU A 839 -19.77 57.22 62.17
CA LEU A 839 -18.60 56.72 62.91
C LEU A 839 -18.90 55.42 63.66
N SER A 840 -20.13 55.23 64.16
CA SER A 840 -20.56 53.98 64.80
C SER A 840 -20.57 52.79 63.83
N VAL A 841 -20.94 53.03 62.57
CA VAL A 841 -20.85 52.05 61.49
C VAL A 841 -19.38 51.76 61.16
N CYS A 842 -18.52 52.79 61.12
CA CYS A 842 -17.09 52.65 60.86
C CYS A 842 -16.35 51.89 61.98
N ARG A 843 -16.64 52.12 63.26
CA ARG A 843 -16.04 51.36 64.38
C ARG A 843 -16.47 49.89 64.38
N LYS A 844 -17.75 49.61 64.08
CA LYS A 844 -18.28 48.24 64.07
C LYS A 844 -17.78 47.42 62.87
N ARG A 845 -17.51 48.07 61.73
CA ARG A 845 -17.27 47.38 60.44
C ARG A 845 -15.97 47.78 59.74
N GLY A 846 -15.15 48.65 60.34
CA GLY A 846 -13.96 49.25 59.73
C GLY A 846 -12.78 48.30 59.53
N ALA A 847 -12.69 47.20 60.29
CA ALA A 847 -11.71 46.14 60.05
C ALA A 847 -12.00 45.34 58.76
N ALA A 848 -13.27 45.28 58.33
CA ALA A 848 -13.68 44.57 57.13
C ALA A 848 -13.57 45.42 55.85
N CYS A 849 -13.55 46.75 55.97
CA CYS A 849 -13.42 47.67 54.85
C CYS A 849 -12.57 48.89 55.23
N PRO A 850 -11.23 48.81 55.05
CA PRO A 850 -10.30 49.90 55.38
C PRO A 850 -10.59 51.22 54.65
N ARG A 851 -11.30 51.16 53.51
CA ARG A 851 -11.71 52.33 52.71
C ARG A 851 -12.82 53.17 53.35
N LEU A 852 -13.58 52.63 54.31
CA LEU A 852 -14.55 53.43 55.09
C LEU A 852 -13.83 54.54 55.87
N TRP A 853 -12.60 54.27 56.31
CA TRP A 853 -11.75 55.26 56.98
C TRP A 853 -11.27 56.36 56.05
N LEU A 854 -11.20 56.12 54.73
CA LEU A 854 -10.86 57.16 53.75
C LEU A 854 -12.02 58.13 53.52
N ASP A 855 -13.26 57.63 53.44
CA ASP A 855 -14.47 58.46 53.34
C ASP A 855 -14.62 59.37 54.57
N VAL A 856 -14.15 58.90 55.73
CA VAL A 856 -14.06 59.67 56.98
C VAL A 856 -12.78 60.52 57.05
N LEU A 857 -11.66 60.15 56.39
CA LEU A 857 -10.43 60.95 56.38
C LEU A 857 -10.56 62.19 55.48
N TRP A 858 -11.31 62.09 54.39
CA TRP A 858 -11.63 63.20 53.51
C TRP A 858 -12.63 64.20 54.11
N ALA A 859 -13.40 63.78 55.13
CA ALA A 859 -14.26 64.66 55.91
C ALA A 859 -13.56 65.01 57.25
N PRO A 860 -13.19 66.28 57.53
CA PRO A 860 -12.21 66.61 58.57
C PRO A 860 -12.54 65.99 59.95
N PRO A 861 -11.78 64.94 60.38
CA PRO A 861 -12.05 64.28 61.65
C PRO A 861 -11.41 65.05 62.82
N PRO A 862 -11.86 64.83 64.08
CA PRO A 862 -11.30 65.49 65.25
C PRO A 862 -9.81 65.14 65.46
N PRO A 863 -8.96 66.09 65.92
CA PRO A 863 -7.49 65.92 66.02
C PRO A 863 -7.03 64.84 67.00
N SER A 864 -7.89 64.37 67.90
CA SER A 864 -7.59 63.29 68.85
C SER A 864 -7.34 61.93 68.20
N CYS A 865 -7.85 61.71 66.98
CA CYS A 865 -7.83 60.40 66.31
C CYS A 865 -6.79 60.28 65.19
N LEU A 866 -5.97 61.32 64.96
CA LEU A 866 -4.97 61.36 63.89
C LEU A 866 -3.86 60.28 63.99
N PRO A 867 -3.31 59.96 65.18
CA PRO A 867 -2.25 58.95 65.29
C PRO A 867 -2.74 57.53 64.93
N GLU A 868 -4.00 57.22 65.28
CA GLU A 868 -4.63 55.93 64.95
C GLU A 868 -4.84 55.79 63.44
N LEU A 869 -5.24 56.88 62.80
CA LEU A 869 -5.46 56.93 61.35
C LEU A 869 -4.13 56.85 60.56
N LEU A 870 -3.06 57.51 61.04
CA LEU A 870 -1.72 57.44 60.43
C LEU A 870 -1.05 56.07 60.63
N HIS A 871 -1.29 55.41 61.76
CA HIS A 871 -0.81 54.05 61.98
C HIS A 871 -1.49 53.03 61.05
N VAL A 872 -2.81 53.13 60.88
CA VAL A 872 -3.54 52.27 59.93
C VAL A 872 -3.09 52.56 58.48
N ALA A 873 -2.87 53.84 58.13
CA ALA A 873 -2.38 54.21 56.81
C ALA A 873 -0.96 53.67 56.50
N ALA A 874 -0.07 53.62 57.50
CA ALA A 874 1.29 53.10 57.36
C ALA A 874 1.34 51.57 57.25
N THR A 875 0.56 50.88 58.09
CA THR A 875 0.54 49.42 58.16
C THR A 875 -0.13 48.80 56.93
N GLU A 876 -1.23 49.39 56.47
CA GLU A 876 -2.01 48.91 55.31
C GLU A 876 -1.57 49.53 53.97
N LYS A 877 -0.51 50.38 53.97
CA LYS A 877 0.01 51.11 52.78
C LYS A 877 -1.07 51.75 51.91
N LEU A 878 -2.07 52.40 52.52
CA LEU A 878 -3.28 52.85 51.82
C LEU A 878 -3.05 54.03 50.86
N LEU A 879 -2.02 54.85 51.10
CA LEU A 879 -1.66 56.01 50.31
C LEU A 879 -0.13 56.15 50.25
N SER A 880 0.38 56.78 49.19
CA SER A 880 1.82 57.11 49.12
C SER A 880 2.19 58.16 50.16
N PRO A 881 3.44 58.18 50.65
CA PRO A 881 3.85 59.13 51.68
C PRO A 881 3.61 60.61 51.29
N ILE A 882 3.68 60.92 50.00
CA ILE A 882 3.40 62.26 49.44
C ILE A 882 1.89 62.56 49.51
N GLN A 883 1.03 61.60 49.17
CA GLN A 883 -0.42 61.79 49.21
C GLN A 883 -0.97 61.91 50.63
N VAL A 884 -0.37 61.22 51.61
CA VAL A 884 -0.72 61.39 53.02
C VAL A 884 -0.38 62.81 53.49
N ILE A 885 0.75 63.35 53.04
CA ILE A 885 1.14 64.74 53.32
C ILE A 885 0.17 65.72 52.65
N ASP A 886 -0.20 65.50 51.39
CA ASP A 886 -1.15 66.39 50.68
C ASP A 886 -2.55 66.40 51.33
N CYS A 887 -3.08 65.25 51.73
CA CYS A 887 -4.37 65.17 52.44
C CYS A 887 -4.33 65.95 53.77
N LEU A 888 -3.25 65.84 54.54
CA LEU A 888 -3.11 66.55 55.81
C LEU A 888 -2.77 68.04 55.62
N ALA A 889 -2.10 68.40 54.54
CA ALA A 889 -1.79 69.78 54.20
C ALA A 889 -3.04 70.61 53.88
N SER A 890 -4.14 69.96 53.46
CA SER A 890 -5.43 70.62 53.18
C SER A 890 -6.11 71.22 54.41
N THR A 891 -5.64 70.90 55.63
CA THR A 891 -6.21 71.38 56.89
C THR A 891 -5.15 72.04 57.78
N SER A 892 -5.42 73.23 58.32
CA SER A 892 -4.46 74.06 59.08
C SER A 892 -4.12 73.56 60.50
N ASN A 893 -4.52 72.34 60.87
CA ASN A 893 -4.52 71.86 62.26
C ASN A 893 -3.35 70.89 62.60
N TYR A 894 -2.43 70.60 61.66
CA TYR A 894 -1.38 69.58 61.82
C TYR A 894 0.03 70.13 61.60
N THR A 895 1.04 69.57 62.29
CA THR A 895 2.46 70.02 62.18
C THR A 895 3.37 68.93 61.59
N LEU A 896 4.50 69.34 60.97
CA LEU A 896 5.48 68.41 60.40
C LEU A 896 6.12 67.47 61.44
N GLY A 897 6.06 67.84 62.72
CA GLY A 897 6.48 66.98 63.84
C GLY A 897 5.64 65.70 63.94
N ASP A 898 4.36 65.77 63.60
CA ASP A 898 3.38 64.68 63.74
C ASP A 898 3.62 63.56 62.71
N VAL A 899 4.32 63.85 61.59
CA VAL A 899 4.54 62.92 60.47
C VAL A 899 6.01 62.45 60.34
N ARG A 900 6.96 63.06 61.08
CA ARG A 900 8.41 62.79 60.96
C ARG A 900 8.80 61.31 61.11
N LYS A 901 8.21 60.62 62.10
CA LYS A 901 8.52 59.22 62.40
C LYS A 901 8.12 58.30 61.24
N TYR A 902 6.94 58.55 60.66
CA TYR A 902 6.43 57.79 59.51
C TYR A 902 7.36 57.84 58.29
N LEU A 903 7.92 59.02 57.98
CA LEU A 903 8.79 59.18 56.80
C LEU A 903 10.15 58.50 56.94
N MET A 904 10.75 58.48 58.14
CA MET A 904 12.04 57.83 58.37
C MET A 904 11.96 56.31 58.20
N ASP A 905 10.88 55.69 58.68
CA ASP A 905 10.70 54.24 58.61
C ASP A 905 10.51 53.75 57.17
N VAL A 906 9.79 54.53 56.34
CA VAL A 906 9.57 54.20 54.92
C VAL A 906 10.87 54.24 54.12
N LEU A 907 11.67 55.30 54.26
CA LEU A 907 12.91 55.48 53.47
C LEU A 907 13.95 54.39 53.75
N LYS A 908 14.06 53.94 55.00
CA LYS A 908 15.00 52.88 55.37
C LYS A 908 14.65 51.54 54.71
N SER A 909 13.35 51.24 54.59
CA SER A 909 12.89 49.98 54.00
C SER A 909 13.18 49.86 52.50
N GLU A 910 13.22 50.97 51.77
CA GLU A 910 13.48 50.99 50.32
C GLU A 910 14.96 50.76 49.98
N ASP A 911 15.89 51.28 50.78
CA ASP A 911 17.35 51.12 50.55
C ASP A 911 17.81 49.65 50.68
N ASP A 912 17.23 48.92 51.63
CA ASP A 912 17.50 47.48 51.85
C ASP A 912 17.05 46.60 50.67
N VAL A 913 16.07 47.06 49.87
CA VAL A 913 15.60 46.35 48.67
C VAL A 913 16.57 46.55 47.51
N ILE A 914 17.00 47.79 47.28
CA ILE A 914 17.91 48.15 46.17
C ILE A 914 19.24 47.38 46.26
N THR A 915 19.73 47.18 47.49
CA THR A 915 21.00 46.50 47.73
C THR A 915 20.94 45.02 47.33
N ARG A 916 19.85 44.31 47.64
CA ARG A 916 19.66 42.89 47.31
C ARG A 916 19.58 42.63 45.81
N GLU A 917 18.91 43.51 45.06
CA GLU A 917 18.74 43.34 43.61
C GLU A 917 20.08 43.46 42.85
N ARG A 918 21.00 44.32 43.30
CA ARG A 918 22.32 44.45 42.67
C ARG A 918 23.17 43.18 42.80
N ASP A 919 23.11 42.51 43.94
CA ASP A 919 23.89 41.29 44.19
C ASP A 919 23.45 40.12 43.29
N LEU A 920 22.13 40.00 43.07
CA LEU A 920 21.54 38.99 42.19
C LEU A 920 21.98 39.17 40.72
N ALA A 921 22.00 40.42 40.25
CA ALA A 921 22.43 40.73 38.88
C ALA A 921 23.91 40.34 38.62
N ALA A 922 24.78 40.54 39.62
CA ALA A 922 26.19 40.15 39.51
C ALA A 922 26.37 38.63 39.38
N LYS A 923 25.58 37.85 40.13
CA LYS A 923 25.65 36.38 40.12
C LYS A 923 25.28 35.80 38.75
N TYR A 924 24.19 36.26 38.15
CA TYR A 924 23.76 35.77 36.83
C TYR A 924 24.76 36.05 35.72
N LYS A 925 25.45 37.19 35.78
CA LYS A 925 26.47 37.56 34.79
C LYS A 925 27.65 36.59 34.78
N SER A 926 28.05 36.07 35.94
CA SER A 926 29.12 35.07 36.05
C SER A 926 28.73 33.71 35.45
N GLU A 927 27.48 33.29 35.59
CA GLU A 927 27.01 31.99 35.07
C GLU A 927 26.93 31.99 33.54
N ILE A 928 26.52 33.11 32.95
CA ILE A 928 26.46 33.27 31.48
C ILE A 928 27.84 33.10 30.84
N GLU A 929 28.90 33.67 31.42
CA GLU A 929 30.25 33.55 30.86
C GLU A 929 30.80 32.11 30.97
N LYS A 930 30.46 31.38 32.03
CA LYS A 930 30.80 29.95 32.14
C LYS A 930 30.12 29.11 31.05
N MET A 931 28.84 29.36 30.78
CA MET A 931 28.10 28.64 29.72
C MET A 931 28.68 28.92 28.32
N LYS A 932 29.05 30.17 28.02
CA LYS A 932 29.69 30.52 26.74
C LYS A 932 31.04 29.81 26.52
N ALA A 933 31.83 29.66 27.59
CA ALA A 933 33.10 28.93 27.52
C ALA A 933 32.89 27.45 27.16
N GLN A 934 31.87 26.81 27.75
CA GLN A 934 31.53 25.41 27.46
C GLN A 934 31.12 25.19 25.99
N ILE A 935 30.37 26.12 25.41
CA ILE A 935 29.95 26.04 23.99
C ILE A 935 31.16 26.09 23.04
N LYS A 936 32.16 26.93 23.34
CA LYS A 936 33.38 27.02 22.51
C LYS A 936 34.18 25.72 22.50
N VAL A 937 34.28 25.02 23.63
CA VAL A 937 35.00 23.75 23.72
C VAL A 937 34.35 22.69 22.81
N ILE A 938 33.02 22.60 22.81
CA ILE A 938 32.27 21.61 22.01
C ILE A 938 32.40 21.85 20.50
N GLN A 939 32.56 23.09 20.05
CA GLN A 939 32.61 23.42 18.62
C GLN A 939 33.98 23.20 17.95
N TYR A 940 35.08 23.35 18.68
CA TYR A 940 36.41 23.47 18.05
C TYR A 940 37.45 22.44 18.53
N GLU A 941 37.18 21.68 19.60
CA GLU A 941 38.10 20.64 20.10
C GLU A 941 37.61 19.22 19.73
N PRO A 942 38.49 18.32 19.25
CA PRO A 942 38.11 16.94 18.93
C PRO A 942 37.77 16.16 20.21
N VAL A 943 36.56 15.59 20.26
CA VAL A 943 36.08 14.78 21.39
C VAL A 943 36.47 13.32 21.20
N THR A 944 37.25 12.76 22.13
CA THR A 944 37.61 11.33 22.14
C THR A 944 36.55 10.50 22.87
N PHE A 945 35.94 9.53 22.19
CA PHE A 945 34.97 8.61 22.81
C PHE A 945 35.70 7.39 23.39
N GLN A 946 35.78 7.31 24.73
CA GLN A 946 36.41 6.18 25.44
C GLN A 946 35.42 5.16 26.00
N SER A 947 34.12 5.31 25.74
CA SER A 947 33.09 4.44 26.31
C SER A 947 33.19 3.03 25.75
N SER A 948 33.55 2.07 26.61
CA SER A 948 33.63 0.64 26.26
C SER A 948 32.32 -0.12 26.47
N ARG A 949 31.27 0.55 26.96
CA ARG A 949 29.96 -0.06 27.30
C ARG A 949 28.80 0.73 26.73
N CYS A 950 27.75 0.02 26.33
CA CYS A 950 26.50 0.57 25.83
C CYS A 950 25.69 1.20 26.98
N ALA A 951 25.25 2.45 26.84
CA ALA A 951 24.53 3.17 27.88
C ALA A 951 23.08 2.68 28.10
N ALA A 952 22.51 1.89 27.18
CA ALA A 952 21.18 1.28 27.34
C ALA A 952 21.24 -0.09 28.04
N CYS A 953 22.15 -0.97 27.63
CA CYS A 953 22.20 -2.36 28.13
C CYS A 953 23.40 -2.67 29.04
N ASN A 954 24.33 -1.72 29.22
CA ASN A 954 25.55 -1.81 30.03
C ASN A 954 26.54 -2.94 29.65
N LYS A 955 26.34 -3.60 28.51
CA LYS A 955 27.27 -4.61 27.96
C LYS A 955 28.40 -3.94 27.16
N LEU A 956 29.50 -4.68 26.96
CA LEU A 956 30.61 -4.24 26.11
C LEU A 956 30.12 -3.90 24.70
N LEU A 957 30.62 -2.79 24.16
CA LEU A 957 30.26 -2.31 22.83
C LEU A 957 30.87 -3.21 21.74
N GLU A 958 30.00 -3.76 20.89
CA GLU A 958 30.36 -4.54 19.71
C GLU A 958 29.96 -3.75 18.45
N LEU A 959 30.66 -3.97 17.33
CA LEU A 959 30.35 -3.29 16.08
C LEU A 959 29.13 -3.94 15.40
N PRO A 960 28.16 -3.16 14.88
CA PRO A 960 28.16 -1.69 14.74
C PRO A 960 27.61 -0.90 15.96
N SER A 961 28.20 0.28 16.24
CA SER A 961 27.86 1.16 17.37
C SER A 961 27.59 2.62 16.97
N VAL A 962 26.74 3.30 17.76
CA VAL A 962 26.36 4.71 17.58
C VAL A 962 26.87 5.55 18.76
N HIS A 963 27.50 6.69 18.47
CA HIS A 963 28.13 7.58 19.46
C HIS A 963 27.57 9.01 19.38
N PHE A 964 27.21 9.59 20.52
CA PHE A 964 26.73 10.97 20.62
C PHE A 964 27.79 11.90 21.24
N LEU A 965 27.83 13.17 20.84
CA LEU A 965 28.76 14.19 21.38
C LEU A 965 28.62 14.42 22.90
N CYS A 966 27.52 14.01 23.52
CA CYS A 966 27.36 13.94 24.98
C CYS A 966 28.13 12.77 25.62
N GLN A 967 28.95 12.05 24.85
CA GLN A 967 29.78 10.90 25.25
C GLN A 967 29.02 9.61 25.62
N HIS A 968 27.71 9.54 25.32
CA HIS A 968 26.94 8.31 25.41
C HIS A 968 27.05 7.50 24.12
N SER A 969 27.18 6.19 24.27
CA SER A 969 27.37 5.25 23.17
C SER A 969 26.46 4.06 23.31
N TYR A 970 25.96 3.55 22.18
CA TYR A 970 24.94 2.49 22.13
C TYR A 970 25.28 1.46 21.04
N HIS A 971 24.85 0.21 21.19
CA HIS A 971 24.78 -0.73 20.06
C HIS A 971 23.74 -0.24 19.06
N GLN A 972 23.93 -0.48 17.76
CA GLN A 972 22.97 -0.05 16.74
C GLN A 972 21.56 -0.61 17.01
N ASP A 973 21.46 -1.89 17.37
CA ASP A 973 20.19 -2.54 17.69
C ASP A 973 19.57 -1.99 18.99
N CYS A 974 20.39 -1.69 20.00
CA CYS A 974 19.91 -1.07 21.24
C CYS A 974 19.46 0.37 21.01
N PHE A 975 20.03 1.09 20.05
CA PHE A 975 19.58 2.45 19.73
C PHE A 975 18.22 2.43 19.03
N GLN A 976 18.06 1.58 18.01
CA GLN A 976 16.79 1.43 17.27
C GLN A 976 15.61 0.99 18.14
N MET A 977 15.87 0.24 19.22
CA MET A 977 14.84 -0.20 20.16
C MET A 977 14.44 0.88 21.19
N TYR A 978 15.30 1.85 21.49
CA TYR A 978 15.10 2.81 22.60
C TYR A 978 14.96 4.28 22.17
N SER A 979 15.19 4.63 20.90
CA SER A 979 14.97 5.99 20.39
C SER A 979 13.81 6.05 19.40
N GLU A 980 12.90 7.03 19.57
CA GLU A 980 11.87 7.35 18.59
C GLU A 980 12.40 8.24 17.44
N SER A 981 13.58 8.85 17.60
CA SER A 981 14.22 9.73 16.62
C SER A 981 15.70 9.39 16.41
N GLU A 982 16.18 9.41 15.16
CA GLU A 982 17.56 9.04 14.81
C GLU A 982 18.63 10.05 15.26
N HIS A 983 18.23 11.21 15.79
CA HIS A 983 19.12 12.34 16.06
C HIS A 983 19.26 12.70 17.55
N GLU A 984 18.55 12.01 18.45
CA GLU A 984 18.53 12.37 19.87
C GLU A 984 19.10 11.27 20.76
N CYS A 985 19.88 11.67 21.78
CA CYS A 985 20.41 10.75 22.78
C CYS A 985 19.34 10.45 23.85
N PRO A 986 18.87 9.19 24.00
CA PRO A 986 17.77 8.86 24.92
C PRO A 986 18.07 9.19 26.40
N SER A 987 19.33 9.06 26.83
CA SER A 987 19.75 9.37 28.21
C SER A 987 19.78 10.87 28.50
N CYS A 988 20.01 11.71 27.50
CA CYS A 988 20.01 13.17 27.67
C CYS A 988 18.59 13.75 27.67
N VAL A 989 17.69 13.22 26.84
CA VAL A 989 16.28 13.68 26.78
C VAL A 989 15.56 13.46 28.12
N THR A 990 15.76 12.30 28.74
CA THR A 990 15.20 12.00 30.07
C THR A 990 15.77 12.91 31.17
N SER A 991 17.03 13.34 31.05
CA SER A 991 17.64 14.31 31.99
C SER A 991 17.19 15.76 31.75
N ALA A 992 16.93 16.15 30.50
CA ALA A 992 16.43 17.48 30.15
C ALA A 992 15.00 17.70 30.65
N GLY A 993 14.18 16.64 30.70
CA GLY A 993 12.84 16.67 31.30
C GLY A 993 12.85 16.98 32.81
N ARG A 994 13.88 16.53 33.55
CA ARG A 994 14.06 16.88 34.98
C ARG A 994 14.59 18.30 35.19
N ASN A 995 15.44 18.82 34.30
CA ASN A 995 15.99 20.17 34.41
C ASN A 995 15.03 21.28 33.91
N ARG A 996 14.00 20.94 33.12
CA ARG A 996 12.91 21.88 32.81
C ARG A 996 11.99 22.15 34.01
N ALA A 997 11.89 21.21 34.95
CA ALA A 997 11.07 21.39 36.16
C ALA A 997 11.73 22.26 37.24
N SER A 998 13.04 22.55 37.12
CA SER A 998 13.80 23.39 38.07
C SER A 998 14.12 24.79 37.55
N MET A 999 13.69 25.14 36.33
CA MET A 999 13.66 26.54 35.88
C MET A 999 12.26 27.10 36.15
N PRO A 1000 12.11 28.09 37.04
CA PRO A 1000 10.88 28.88 37.07
C PRO A 1000 10.69 29.53 35.69
N PRO A 1001 9.48 29.51 35.10
CA PRO A 1001 9.21 30.31 33.91
C PRO A 1001 9.53 31.77 34.24
N PRO A 1002 10.02 32.62 33.32
CA PRO A 1002 10.27 34.03 33.62
C PRO A 1002 8.93 34.78 33.67
N PRO A 1003 8.29 35.03 34.84
CA PRO A 1003 6.91 35.52 34.87
C PRO A 1003 6.86 37.05 34.91
N ALA A 1004 8.00 37.75 34.80
CA ALA A 1004 8.07 39.20 34.99
C ALA A 1004 8.38 39.97 33.69
N ALA A 1005 9.06 39.37 32.71
CA ALA A 1005 9.44 40.09 31.48
C ALA A 1005 8.25 40.23 30.51
N GLU A 1006 7.40 39.21 30.36
CA GLU A 1006 6.20 39.28 29.53
C GLU A 1006 5.13 40.22 30.11
N GLN A 1007 4.99 40.28 31.44
CA GLN A 1007 4.08 41.24 32.09
C GLN A 1007 4.58 42.68 31.99
N LEU A 1008 5.90 42.92 32.06
CA LEU A 1008 6.46 44.26 31.85
C LEU A 1008 6.35 44.71 30.39
N HIS A 1009 6.60 43.79 29.45
CA HIS A 1009 6.45 44.04 28.02
C HIS A 1009 4.98 44.32 27.66
N SER A 1010 4.04 43.59 28.25
CA SER A 1010 2.59 43.79 28.03
C SER A 1010 2.07 45.08 28.67
N ARG A 1011 2.61 45.51 29.82
CA ARG A 1011 2.29 46.82 30.43
C ARG A 1011 2.86 47.98 29.61
N LEU A 1012 4.09 47.87 29.12
CA LEU A 1012 4.70 48.88 28.24
C LEU A 1012 3.96 49.03 26.90
N HIS A 1013 3.33 47.96 26.40
CA HIS A 1013 2.51 48.00 25.20
C HIS A 1013 1.07 48.51 25.43
N ALA A 1014 0.59 48.54 26.67
CA ALA A 1014 -0.73 49.08 27.02
C ALA A 1014 -0.72 50.61 27.24
N ASP A 1015 0.46 51.21 27.48
CA ASP A 1015 0.63 52.65 27.74
C ASP A 1015 1.14 53.45 26.52
N LEU A 1016 1.02 52.91 25.29
CA LEU A 1016 1.36 53.63 24.04
C LEU A 1016 0.17 53.71 23.08
N ASP A 1017 -0.74 54.62 23.46
CA ASP A 1017 -1.55 55.58 22.69
C ASP A 1017 -2.72 55.11 21.77
N PRO A 1018 -3.86 55.86 21.71
CA PRO A 1018 -4.23 57.08 22.43
C PRO A 1018 -5.47 56.98 23.35
#